data_AF-A0A3D3DSM7-F1
#
_entry.id   AF-A0A3D3DSM7-F1
#
_cell.length_a   1.000
_cell.length_b   1.000
_cell.length_c   1.000
_cell.angle_alpha   90.00
_cell.angle_beta   90.00
_cell.angle_gamma   90.00
#
_symmetry.space_group_name_H-M   'P 1'
#
loop_
_entity.id
_entity.type
_entity.pdbx_description
1 polymer ?
#
loop_
_entity_poly.entity_id
_entity_poly.type
_entity_poly.pdbx_seq_one_letter_code
_entity_poly.pdbx_strand_id
1 'polypeptide(L)'
;MKLLNPKLLRTATHMFSGACWLTIAAPAFSAVEVDFAHSYTSGGSATQNTGDITLAFTVDGSGNVTLDASSADTDPAAYVNEFDGSVGTVSDTAMWGQSFTIVLSSTGAGNLRIDNTGSGLAVQGGNSQLIDATPAAVNEVITATVTASGTQFNLSGVDYAKLSGGIGMNVSGTTYTLTGSSGSADVSAQGVTGNFTIASTSSAAGQGFVISGFSFDLTGSLSASNVVVSFANSGTGFGDPTDARTIPWVPSGGAAYAITLDFSIDGAGVVSLDASTTATEPLFQNMVAEWDNASVGSVADPALLNQSFTLTGTRAGGVGGLTITENNGGGIGVQGENSNRVDGLNYGAGGTTSTPETLTWTLSAPVGIILNLVDWSHADGANGDIQVSDGTTDSNFLNLSGTSGSNTLTSLTLSNGDSLNFREIPGVGLTTGAAIGGFTFAIAAPPVFDNDSGDNLWTTASNWKSNVLPTAPNDAIIDGFDVILNSPVASGPAALKISDGSLTIRDTGTISIASMNIGNNLETPIELILEGSTASLSHTGSGVFTVGSASSVITIPDNGGSSPLELDNGELVLEIGYQWILDGSDYTGTYTIGDQFVLANFGTLIGPSFGSGNEDGFSDTAGFRTRNFDLPANRKLQLVKTASSIYYEVVAQTAATGPNIIIINVDDMAGGQHFNFEGRDCITPTLDTLVSSGLRFTSASAASTVCGPSRYALLTSRWASRNTSAQFIAHYPLGTLGRFAVADTELESDNQNLGAWLQQAGYRTGMVGKGHFTDDDLNQTTNWSVKGLLTYPSNADPKTDATTNAKMQHNHRVLCQRMRAFGFDYVSSYYKANLAELRNDALNVHNQEWITKGALDFIEENHDERFFLYMAPTINHGPVRNDLSKTLGADNSYTSAGYLPNEDYSFMPTRQAIINEVNNGGKELISARETWLDYSVQAIVNKLTTHGIRNDTLIIFTSDHGEKDLNSTRSGQGPVVWGKSSLYDLGMRVPLVMNWPNGITSPGRSYDEIVSHVDIAPTLLALTGASSLPTRLVDGVSLVSIINGGSTAVRQDLFAEVGYARAVRTKDRKYIAVRYTPSVYTQISR
;
A
#
# COMPACT_ATOMS: atom_id res chain seq x y z
N MET A 1 30.43 73.29 39.79
CA MET A 1 31.08 73.36 41.12
C MET A 1 31.15 71.94 41.65
N LYS A 2 32.36 71.35 41.68
CA LYS A 2 32.81 70.14 42.43
C LYS A 2 31.97 68.83 42.31
N LEU A 3 32.49 67.62 42.15
CA LEU A 3 33.82 66.99 42.10
C LEU A 3 33.60 65.51 41.68
N LEU A 4 34.52 64.93 40.87
CA LEU A 4 35.15 63.59 40.99
C LEU A 4 34.25 62.32 41.01
N ASN A 5 34.57 61.15 40.43
CA ASN A 5 35.69 60.50 39.72
C ASN A 5 35.24 59.01 39.47
N PRO A 6 36.02 58.09 38.87
CA PRO A 6 36.24 57.82 37.45
C PRO A 6 35.87 56.38 37.01
N LYS A 7 35.71 56.16 35.69
CA LYS A 7 36.39 55.11 34.89
C LYS A 7 35.67 54.95 33.54
N LEU A 8 36.25 55.50 32.48
CA LEU A 8 36.80 54.76 31.34
C LEU A 8 37.05 55.73 30.18
N LEU A 9 38.34 55.87 29.87
CA LEU A 9 38.92 56.70 28.85
C LEU A 9 39.38 55.74 27.75
N ARG A 10 38.93 55.98 26.51
CA ARG A 10 39.70 55.98 25.24
C ARG A 10 38.93 55.37 24.06
N THR A 11 38.25 56.28 23.38
CA THR A 11 38.03 56.29 21.93
C THR A 11 39.34 56.50 21.17
N ALA A 12 39.47 55.78 20.05
CA ALA A 12 39.84 56.20 18.69
C ALA A 12 41.02 57.18 18.44
N THR A 13 41.88 56.77 17.50
CA THR A 13 42.29 57.54 16.29
C THR A 13 42.95 56.56 15.33
N HIS A 14 42.53 56.42 14.06
CA HIS A 14 42.84 57.37 12.98
C HIS A 14 41.82 57.33 11.83
N MET A 15 41.40 58.52 11.39
CA MET A 15 40.79 58.83 10.08
C MET A 15 41.87 59.11 9.02
N PHE A 16 41.58 58.86 7.74
CA PHE A 16 41.84 59.66 6.50
C PHE A 16 41.68 58.69 5.29
N SER A 17 40.60 58.74 4.49
CA SER A 17 40.26 59.65 3.37
C SER A 17 40.54 59.04 1.99
N GLY A 18 39.54 59.03 1.09
CA GLY A 18 39.77 59.17 -0.36
C GLY A 18 39.11 58.15 -1.31
N ALA A 19 37.99 58.56 -1.90
CA ALA A 19 37.55 58.34 -3.29
C ALA A 19 37.19 56.92 -3.84
N CYS A 20 35.89 56.78 -4.12
CA CYS A 20 35.20 56.06 -5.19
C CYS A 20 35.93 54.98 -6.01
N TRP A 21 35.49 53.72 -5.84
CA TRP A 21 35.00 52.83 -6.91
C TRP A 21 33.80 52.04 -6.36
N LEU A 22 32.71 51.99 -7.12
CA LEU A 22 31.50 51.23 -6.74
C LEU A 22 31.74 49.74 -7.07
N THR A 23 32.27 49.01 -6.10
CA THR A 23 32.18 47.55 -6.02
C THR A 23 31.12 47.24 -4.98
N ILE A 24 30.07 46.52 -5.36
CA ILE A 24 29.17 45.89 -4.38
C ILE A 24 30.00 44.79 -3.71
N ALA A 25 30.53 45.10 -2.53
CA ALA A 25 31.10 44.11 -1.63
C ALA A 25 29.95 43.24 -1.08
N ALA A 26 30.18 41.93 -1.01
CA ALA A 26 29.28 40.99 -0.33
C ALA A 26 28.97 41.45 1.10
N PRO A 27 27.76 41.21 1.64
CA PRO A 27 27.50 41.49 3.04
C PRO A 27 28.40 40.58 3.90
N ALA A 28 29.16 41.19 4.80
CA ALA A 28 29.91 40.47 5.82
C ALA A 28 28.92 39.84 6.81
N PHE A 29 28.97 38.51 6.96
CA PHE A 29 28.28 37.80 8.03
C PHE A 29 28.97 38.13 9.36
N SER A 30 28.22 38.46 10.40
CA SER A 30 28.74 38.52 11.76
C SER A 30 28.69 37.11 12.35
N ALA A 31 29.83 36.43 12.44
CA ALA A 31 29.94 35.11 13.03
C ALA A 31 29.57 35.15 14.53
N VAL A 32 28.95 34.08 15.04
CA VAL A 32 28.77 33.86 16.49
C VAL A 32 30.02 33.17 17.01
N GLU A 33 30.64 33.75 18.04
CA GLU A 33 31.87 33.24 18.64
C GLU A 33 31.62 32.90 20.12
N VAL A 34 31.96 31.68 20.49
CA VAL A 34 31.92 31.22 21.88
C VAL A 34 33.35 31.03 22.34
N ASP A 35 33.76 31.84 23.32
CA ASP A 35 35.09 31.77 23.93
C ASP A 35 35.00 31.03 25.27
N PHE A 36 35.80 29.98 25.41
CA PHE A 36 35.91 29.18 26.64
C PHE A 36 37.10 29.60 27.52
N ALA A 37 37.79 30.70 27.19
CA ALA A 37 38.85 31.26 28.01
C ALA A 37 38.29 31.87 29.32
N HIS A 38 38.97 31.59 30.44
CA HIS A 38 38.47 31.90 31.78
C HIS A 38 39.46 32.77 32.58
N SER A 39 38.97 33.68 33.42
CA SER A 39 39.81 34.72 34.06
C SER A 39 40.29 34.42 35.48
N TYR A 40 39.96 33.26 36.04
CA TYR A 40 40.16 32.95 37.46
C TYR A 40 41.61 32.56 37.81
N THR A 41 42.37 33.50 38.38
CA THR A 41 43.70 33.23 38.98
C THR A 41 43.61 33.19 40.50
N SER A 42 43.19 32.08 41.11
CA SER A 42 43.50 31.85 42.54
C SER A 42 43.83 30.38 42.82
N GLY A 43 44.97 30.18 43.48
CA GLY A 43 45.66 28.89 43.58
C GLY A 43 44.93 27.85 44.42
N GLY A 44 44.36 26.85 43.75
CA GLY A 44 43.90 25.59 44.31
C GLY A 44 44.08 24.47 43.27
N SER A 45 44.79 23.42 43.63
CA SER A 45 45.22 22.32 42.74
C SER A 45 44.17 21.21 42.58
N ALA A 46 43.01 21.49 41.99
CA ALA A 46 42.06 20.43 41.65
C ALA A 46 41.40 20.66 40.28
N THR A 47 41.60 19.71 39.36
CA THR A 47 40.82 19.50 38.14
C THR A 47 39.36 19.19 38.50
N GLN A 48 38.39 19.82 37.83
CA GLN A 48 36.97 19.61 38.09
C GLN A 48 36.25 19.04 36.87
N ASN A 49 35.50 17.96 37.07
CA ASN A 49 34.67 17.35 36.03
C ASN A 49 33.33 18.08 35.96
N THR A 50 32.84 18.40 34.76
CA THR A 50 31.61 19.17 34.55
C THR A 50 30.45 18.36 34.02
N GLY A 51 30.66 17.09 33.64
CA GLY A 51 29.69 16.35 32.83
C GLY A 51 29.38 17.09 31.52
N ASP A 52 28.21 16.82 30.93
CA ASP A 52 27.76 17.51 29.72
C ASP A 52 27.55 19.01 29.99
N ILE A 53 28.06 19.86 29.09
CA ILE A 53 27.85 21.30 29.11
C ILE A 53 26.79 21.65 28.07
N THR A 54 25.73 22.32 28.52
CA THR A 54 24.65 22.80 27.67
C THR A 54 24.84 24.29 27.41
N LEU A 55 24.99 24.68 26.15
CA LEU A 55 25.09 26.07 25.69
C LEU A 55 23.76 26.47 25.05
N ALA A 56 22.94 27.26 25.75
CA ALA A 56 21.64 27.71 25.26
C ALA A 56 21.74 29.13 24.69
N PHE A 57 21.39 29.29 23.42
CA PHE A 57 21.49 30.55 22.69
C PHE A 57 20.10 31.13 22.45
N THR A 58 19.98 32.45 22.58
CA THR A 58 18.76 33.20 22.24
C THR A 58 19.12 34.39 21.35
N VAL A 59 18.38 34.55 20.26
CA VAL A 59 18.52 35.68 19.34
C VAL A 59 17.41 36.69 19.64
N ASP A 60 17.75 37.91 20.04
CA ASP A 60 16.75 38.93 20.33
C ASP A 60 16.09 39.51 19.07
N GLY A 61 15.05 40.33 19.25
CA GLY A 61 14.31 40.97 18.16
C GLY A 61 15.10 42.02 17.36
N SER A 62 16.40 42.19 17.63
CA SER A 62 17.34 43.05 16.90
C SER A 62 18.53 42.25 16.34
N GLY A 63 18.50 40.92 16.45
CA GLY A 63 19.53 40.03 15.96
C GLY A 63 20.73 39.86 16.90
N ASN A 64 20.70 40.33 18.15
CA ASN A 64 21.80 40.08 19.08
C ASN A 64 21.67 38.67 19.68
N VAL A 65 22.78 37.93 19.75
CA VAL A 65 22.83 36.57 20.29
C VAL A 65 23.36 36.60 21.71
N THR A 66 22.60 36.05 22.64
CA THR A 66 23.01 35.82 24.03
C THR A 66 23.12 34.34 24.33
N LEU A 67 24.19 33.93 25.00
CA LEU A 67 24.44 32.59 25.51
C LEU A 67 24.12 32.52 27.01
N ASP A 68 23.47 31.43 27.40
CA ASP A 68 23.24 30.96 28.78
C ASP A 68 23.76 29.52 28.86
N ALA A 69 24.88 29.32 29.54
CA ALA A 69 25.58 28.04 29.64
C ALA A 69 25.29 27.37 30.98
N SER A 70 25.06 26.05 30.97
CA SER A 70 24.75 25.30 32.19
C SER A 70 25.34 23.89 32.17
N SER A 71 25.44 23.28 33.36
CA SER A 71 25.87 21.89 33.55
C SER A 71 24.96 21.23 34.59
N ALA A 72 24.75 19.91 34.47
CA ALA A 72 23.92 19.13 35.40
C ALA A 72 24.62 18.83 36.75
N ASP A 73 25.94 18.99 36.86
CA ASP A 73 26.70 18.76 38.09
C ASP A 73 26.75 20.03 38.97
N THR A 74 26.60 19.84 40.29
CA THR A 74 26.32 20.97 41.22
C THR A 74 27.55 21.75 41.71
N ASP A 75 28.77 21.23 41.56
CA ASP A 75 30.01 21.85 42.06
C ASP A 75 30.69 22.83 41.06
N PRO A 76 30.57 22.67 39.71
CA PRO A 76 31.18 23.60 38.76
C PRO A 76 30.23 24.60 38.07
N ALA A 77 28.95 24.71 38.45
CA ALA A 77 28.00 25.63 37.80
C ALA A 77 28.50 27.09 37.77
N ALA A 78 29.27 27.54 38.78
CA ALA A 78 29.85 28.88 38.79
C ALA A 78 30.93 29.12 37.70
N TYR A 79 31.57 28.08 37.18
CA TYR A 79 32.60 28.19 36.12
C TYR A 79 32.00 28.18 34.71
N VAL A 80 30.94 27.40 34.51
CA VAL A 80 30.24 27.31 33.22
C VAL A 80 29.45 28.59 32.95
N ASN A 81 28.84 29.18 33.99
CA ASN A 81 28.11 30.45 33.87
C ASN A 81 29.01 31.66 33.54
N GLU A 82 30.35 31.55 33.58
CA GLU A 82 31.22 32.62 33.09
C GLU A 82 31.19 32.76 31.56
N PHE A 83 30.66 31.76 30.84
CA PHE A 83 30.42 31.84 29.40
C PHE A 83 29.14 32.62 29.04
N ASP A 84 28.31 32.95 30.03
CA ASP A 84 27.04 33.66 29.82
C ASP A 84 27.29 35.08 29.33
N GLY A 85 26.59 35.50 28.28
CA GLY A 85 26.68 36.86 27.78
C GLY A 85 26.39 37.01 26.29
N SER A 86 26.72 38.19 25.76
CA SER A 86 26.55 38.49 24.34
C SER A 86 27.70 37.86 23.54
N VAL A 87 27.37 36.96 22.61
CA VAL A 87 28.33 36.12 21.86
C VAL A 87 28.36 36.40 20.36
N GLY A 88 27.50 37.30 19.87
CA GLY A 88 27.53 37.73 18.47
C GLY A 88 26.24 38.41 18.02
N THR A 89 26.11 38.62 16.71
CA THR A 89 24.88 39.12 16.09
C THR A 89 24.54 38.27 14.86
N VAL A 90 23.26 38.14 14.53
CA VAL A 90 22.75 37.48 13.32
C VAL A 90 22.01 38.51 12.48
N SER A 91 22.47 38.71 11.26
CA SER A 91 21.90 39.67 10.31
C SER A 91 20.60 39.17 9.66
N ASP A 92 20.34 37.86 9.70
CA ASP A 92 19.12 37.26 9.16
C ASP A 92 17.92 37.49 10.09
N THR A 93 16.94 38.25 9.61
CA THR A 93 15.73 38.58 10.36
C THR A 93 14.82 37.38 10.63
N ALA A 94 14.94 36.29 9.86
CA ALA A 94 14.16 35.06 10.11
C ALA A 94 14.58 34.36 11.41
N MET A 95 15.80 34.63 11.87
CA MET A 95 16.38 34.10 13.10
C MET A 95 16.04 34.94 14.34
N TRP A 96 15.46 36.13 14.17
CA TRP A 96 15.18 37.04 15.29
C TRP A 96 14.03 36.50 16.15
N GLY A 97 14.28 36.36 17.46
CA GLY A 97 13.34 35.79 18.42
C GLY A 97 13.42 34.28 18.59
N GLN A 98 14.36 33.60 17.93
CA GLN A 98 14.54 32.14 18.03
C GLN A 98 15.55 31.76 19.12
N SER A 99 15.46 30.51 19.59
CA SER A 99 16.39 29.91 20.54
C SER A 99 16.87 28.54 20.05
N PHE A 100 18.12 28.19 20.37
CA PHE A 100 18.70 26.89 20.06
C PHE A 100 19.73 26.49 21.12
N THR A 101 20.09 25.20 21.15
CA THR A 101 20.98 24.66 22.18
C THR A 101 22.09 23.82 21.55
N ILE A 102 23.30 23.90 22.09
CA ILE A 102 24.41 23.00 21.77
C ILE A 102 24.81 22.27 23.05
N VAL A 103 24.71 20.94 23.05
CA VAL A 103 25.16 20.11 24.17
C VAL A 103 26.53 19.52 23.81
N LEU A 104 27.54 19.85 24.61
CA LEU A 104 28.88 19.30 24.51
C LEU A 104 29.02 18.13 25.47
N SER A 105 29.27 16.94 24.93
CA SER A 105 29.50 15.71 25.68
C SER A 105 30.86 15.12 25.30
N SER A 106 31.47 14.36 26.21
CA SER A 106 32.75 13.66 25.94
C SER A 106 32.57 12.15 25.99
N THR A 107 33.16 11.42 25.04
CA THR A 107 33.24 9.95 25.06
C THR A 107 34.69 9.48 25.24
N GLY A 108 34.92 8.57 26.21
CA GLY A 108 36.24 8.08 26.65
C GLY A 108 36.29 7.79 28.16
N ALA A 109 37.45 7.39 28.70
CA ALA A 109 37.64 7.15 30.16
C ALA A 109 37.75 8.44 31.00
N GLY A 110 37.58 9.61 30.39
CA GLY A 110 37.63 10.93 31.02
C GLY A 110 36.28 11.67 30.91
N ASN A 111 35.94 12.44 31.94
CA ASN A 111 34.82 13.38 31.91
C ASN A 111 35.29 14.72 31.27
N LEU A 112 34.37 15.50 30.70
CA LEU A 112 34.63 16.88 30.28
C LEU A 112 35.13 17.72 31.47
N ARG A 113 36.23 18.47 31.28
CA ARG A 113 36.95 19.19 32.34
C ARG A 113 37.29 20.61 31.90
N ILE A 114 37.18 21.56 32.83
CA ILE A 114 37.72 22.92 32.70
C ILE A 114 39.00 23.00 33.55
N ASP A 115 40.14 23.32 32.92
CA ASP A 115 41.45 23.39 33.59
C ASP A 115 41.66 24.72 34.34
N ASN A 116 42.34 24.67 35.49
CA ASN A 116 42.64 25.84 36.34
C ASN A 116 43.76 26.75 35.80
N THR A 117 44.36 26.41 34.65
CA THR A 117 45.31 27.26 33.93
C THR A 117 44.63 28.30 33.02
N GLY A 118 43.30 28.24 32.89
CA GLY A 118 42.50 29.21 32.14
C GLY A 118 42.42 28.95 30.62
N SER A 119 42.53 27.70 30.17
CA SER A 119 42.82 27.41 28.75
C SER A 119 41.72 26.71 27.91
N GLY A 120 40.53 26.41 28.44
CA GLY A 120 39.39 25.84 27.69
C GLY A 120 39.06 24.35 27.95
N LEU A 121 38.31 23.70 27.05
CA LEU A 121 37.87 22.28 27.15
C LEU A 121 38.96 21.32 26.68
N ALA A 122 39.47 20.44 27.55
CA ALA A 122 40.62 19.59 27.22
C ALA A 122 40.26 18.37 26.35
N VAL A 123 41.09 18.09 25.33
CA VAL A 123 41.04 16.89 24.47
C VAL A 123 42.43 16.24 24.45
N GLN A 124 42.65 15.18 25.25
CA GLN A 124 43.97 14.56 25.40
C GLN A 124 44.02 13.08 24.99
N GLY A 125 45.12 12.67 24.36
CA GLY A 125 45.52 11.27 24.28
C GLY A 125 46.27 10.89 25.56
N GLY A 126 45.72 9.96 26.34
CA GLY A 126 46.36 9.31 27.48
C GLY A 126 46.82 10.21 28.66
N ASN A 127 46.61 9.69 29.86
CA ASN A 127 46.64 10.37 31.16
C ASN A 127 47.91 11.22 31.47
N SER A 128 47.72 12.49 31.87
CA SER A 128 48.65 13.16 32.80
C SER A 128 47.88 13.68 34.02
N GLN A 129 47.83 12.83 35.05
CA GLN A 129 47.31 13.06 36.40
C GLN A 129 45.79 12.91 36.63
N LEU A 130 45.29 11.66 36.70
CA LEU A 130 44.63 11.05 37.89
C LEU A 130 44.20 9.60 37.62
N ILE A 131 44.17 8.79 38.67
CA ILE A 131 44.19 7.33 38.74
C ILE A 131 42.93 6.67 38.11
N ASP A 132 43.09 6.02 36.96
CA ASP A 132 42.42 4.75 36.62
C ASP A 132 43.48 3.79 36.07
N ALA A 133 43.43 2.54 36.51
CA ALA A 133 44.50 1.57 36.45
C ALA A 133 44.32 0.59 35.27
N THR A 134 44.19 1.10 34.04
CA THR A 134 44.37 0.29 32.83
C THR A 134 45.13 1.05 31.73
N PRO A 135 46.17 0.47 31.11
CA PRO A 135 46.89 1.07 30.00
C PRO A 135 46.17 0.74 28.69
N ALA A 136 45.11 1.47 28.37
CA ALA A 136 44.48 1.43 27.06
C ALA A 136 44.51 2.83 26.43
N ALA A 137 45.00 2.90 25.20
CA ALA A 137 45.16 4.13 24.44
C ALA A 137 43.79 4.57 23.88
N VAL A 138 43.03 5.33 24.66
CA VAL A 138 41.72 5.87 24.23
C VAL A 138 41.88 7.36 23.95
N ASN A 139 41.44 7.81 22.78
CA ASN A 139 41.34 9.23 22.44
C ASN A 139 40.07 9.79 23.10
N GLU A 140 40.15 10.91 23.81
CA GLU A 140 38.95 11.66 24.19
C GLU A 140 38.31 12.28 22.93
N VAL A 141 37.01 12.08 22.75
CA VAL A 141 36.22 12.70 21.68
C VAL A 141 35.18 13.61 22.31
N ILE A 142 35.12 14.85 21.85
CA ILE A 142 34.03 15.77 22.21
C ILE A 142 32.99 15.75 21.10
N THR A 143 31.76 15.43 21.45
CA THR A 143 30.59 15.48 20.56
C THR A 143 29.78 16.72 20.89
N ALA A 144 29.46 17.50 19.88
CA ALA A 144 28.54 18.63 19.97
C ALA A 144 27.22 18.27 19.29
N THR A 145 26.15 18.18 20.09
CA THR A 145 24.80 17.92 19.60
C THR A 145 24.03 19.23 19.54
N VAL A 146 23.60 19.64 18.36
CA VAL A 146 22.85 20.87 18.13
C VAL A 146 21.36 20.53 18.09
N THR A 147 20.57 21.17 18.94
CA THR A 147 19.10 21.08 18.95
C THR A 147 18.53 22.45 18.63
N ALA A 148 17.94 22.61 17.45
CA ALA A 148 17.33 23.86 17.00
C ALA A 148 16.10 23.59 16.12
N SER A 149 14.98 24.26 16.40
CA SER A 149 13.85 24.26 15.48
C SER A 149 14.12 25.27 14.35
N GLY A 150 14.20 24.81 13.09
CA GLY A 150 14.22 25.68 11.91
C GLY A 150 15.48 26.53 11.70
N THR A 151 16.61 26.23 12.34
CA THR A 151 17.88 26.98 12.23
C THR A 151 19.00 26.09 11.71
N GLN A 152 19.76 26.54 10.71
CA GLN A 152 20.98 25.86 10.27
C GLN A 152 22.21 26.45 10.98
N PHE A 153 23.00 25.57 11.58
CA PHE A 153 24.25 25.89 12.24
C PHE A 153 25.40 25.38 11.36
N ASN A 154 26.33 26.25 10.98
CA ASN A 154 27.53 25.87 10.23
C ASN A 154 28.79 26.22 11.02
N LEU A 155 29.54 25.21 11.46
CA LEU A 155 30.80 25.42 12.17
C LEU A 155 31.83 25.96 11.18
N SER A 156 32.39 27.13 11.47
CA SER A 156 33.37 27.81 10.60
C SER A 156 34.78 27.78 11.19
N GLY A 157 34.93 27.67 12.51
CA GLY A 157 36.24 27.61 13.16
C GLY A 157 36.24 26.87 14.50
N VAL A 158 37.38 26.26 14.82
CA VAL A 158 37.68 25.68 16.14
C VAL A 158 39.00 26.26 16.65
N ASP A 159 38.94 27.01 17.74
CA ASP A 159 40.10 27.60 18.38
C ASP A 159 40.75 26.63 19.37
N TYR A 160 42.09 26.55 19.34
CA TYR A 160 42.84 25.58 20.11
C TYR A 160 44.12 26.14 20.75
N ALA A 161 44.52 25.53 21.86
CA ALA A 161 45.83 25.67 22.51
C ALA A 161 46.51 24.29 22.62
N LYS A 162 47.77 24.17 22.20
CA LYS A 162 48.50 22.89 22.23
C LYS A 162 49.10 22.59 23.59
N LEU A 163 49.02 21.34 24.01
CA LEU A 163 49.64 20.86 25.24
C LEU A 163 51.06 20.32 25.01
N SER A 164 51.33 19.61 23.91
CA SER A 164 52.68 19.16 23.52
C SER A 164 52.80 18.87 22.01
N GLY A 165 54.02 18.66 21.49
CA GLY A 165 54.29 18.70 20.04
C GLY A 165 54.01 17.39 19.28
N GLY A 166 53.39 17.50 18.09
CA GLY A 166 53.27 16.41 17.10
C GLY A 166 51.85 15.89 16.81
N ILE A 167 50.80 16.70 16.99
CA ILE A 167 49.40 16.23 17.03
C ILE A 167 48.53 16.97 16.01
N GLY A 168 47.61 16.26 15.37
CA GLY A 168 46.51 16.83 14.56
C GLY A 168 45.18 16.80 15.32
N MET A 169 44.24 17.64 14.89
CA MET A 169 42.86 17.66 15.36
C MET A 169 41.97 17.09 14.28
N ASN A 170 41.17 16.07 14.61
CA ASN A 170 40.14 15.58 13.72
C ASN A 170 38.83 16.31 14.04
N VAL A 171 38.22 16.94 13.05
CA VAL A 171 36.88 17.53 13.15
C VAL A 171 35.98 16.81 12.15
N SER A 172 34.99 16.07 12.66
CA SER A 172 33.99 15.32 11.89
C SER A 172 34.59 14.52 10.73
N GLY A 173 35.69 13.79 10.99
CA GLY A 173 36.40 12.96 10.01
C GLY A 173 37.60 13.63 9.34
N THR A 174 37.69 14.95 9.33
CA THR A 174 38.77 15.69 8.65
C THR A 174 39.90 16.04 9.60
N THR A 175 41.14 15.68 9.23
CA THR A 175 42.32 15.93 10.07
C THR A 175 43.01 17.26 9.73
N TYR A 176 43.09 18.13 10.71
CA TYR A 176 43.78 19.42 10.68
C TYR A 176 45.12 19.32 11.41
N THR A 177 46.20 19.71 10.74
CA THR A 177 47.52 19.76 11.38
C THR A 177 47.60 21.03 12.23
N LEU A 178 47.67 20.86 13.54
CA LEU A 178 47.81 21.99 14.45
C LEU A 178 49.22 22.59 14.28
N THR A 179 49.33 23.89 14.02
CA THR A 179 50.61 24.63 13.92
C THR A 179 50.72 25.67 15.04
N GLY A 180 51.94 25.98 15.52
CA GLY A 180 52.13 26.91 16.66
C GLY A 180 51.78 26.35 18.05
N SER A 181 51.84 27.14 19.12
CA SER A 181 51.43 26.77 20.49
C SER A 181 49.93 27.00 20.77
N SER A 182 49.27 27.81 19.94
CA SER A 182 47.82 28.02 19.87
C SER A 182 47.47 28.51 18.47
N GLY A 183 46.21 28.42 18.07
CA GLY A 183 45.73 28.87 16.77
C GLY A 183 44.24 28.57 16.57
N SER A 184 43.75 28.87 15.37
CA SER A 184 42.39 28.53 14.94
C SER A 184 42.47 27.59 13.76
N ALA A 185 41.67 26.53 13.77
CA ALA A 185 41.45 25.69 12.60
C ALA A 185 40.21 26.20 11.87
N ASP A 186 40.42 26.76 10.68
CA ASP A 186 39.34 27.12 9.76
C ASP A 186 38.75 25.84 9.16
N VAL A 187 37.50 25.55 9.54
CA VAL A 187 36.76 24.36 9.08
C VAL A 187 35.63 24.73 8.12
N SER A 188 35.49 26.02 7.77
CA SER A 188 34.40 26.55 6.94
C SER A 188 34.31 25.89 5.56
N ALA A 189 35.45 25.49 4.99
CA ALA A 189 35.51 24.80 3.70
C ALA A 189 34.89 23.39 3.70
N GLN A 190 34.68 22.79 4.88
CA GLN A 190 34.04 21.46 5.01
C GLN A 190 32.52 21.53 5.16
N GLY A 191 31.96 22.73 5.42
CA GLY A 191 30.51 22.92 5.54
C GLY A 191 29.88 22.05 6.63
N VAL A 192 30.49 21.99 7.81
CA VAL A 192 30.03 21.13 8.91
C VAL A 192 28.72 21.70 9.48
N THR A 193 27.60 21.10 9.10
CA THR A 193 26.26 21.53 9.51
C THR A 193 25.61 20.57 10.50
N GLY A 194 25.02 21.11 11.58
CA GLY A 194 24.37 20.30 12.63
C GLY A 194 25.36 19.71 13.64
N ASN A 195 25.17 18.44 14.02
CA ASN A 195 26.02 17.78 15.01
C ASN A 195 27.45 17.59 14.49
N PHE A 196 28.46 17.76 15.35
CA PHE A 196 29.86 17.58 14.98
C PHE A 196 30.68 16.92 16.08
N THR A 197 31.82 16.32 15.70
CA THR A 197 32.74 15.67 16.65
C THR A 197 34.15 16.25 16.50
N ILE A 198 34.88 16.33 17.61
CA ILE A 198 36.26 16.81 17.66
C ILE A 198 37.10 15.82 18.47
N ALA A 199 38.23 15.38 17.90
CA ALA A 199 39.10 14.39 18.53
C ALA A 199 40.59 14.68 18.30
N SER A 200 41.44 14.20 19.21
CA SER A 200 42.88 14.12 18.99
C SER A 200 43.22 13.02 17.98
N THR A 201 44.14 13.30 17.06
CA THR A 201 44.69 12.26 16.17
C THR A 201 45.81 11.44 16.81
N SER A 202 46.22 11.77 18.05
CA SER A 202 47.27 11.07 18.79
C SER A 202 46.70 10.37 20.01
N SER A 203 47.08 9.10 20.18
CA SER A 203 46.71 8.27 21.33
C SER A 203 47.81 8.20 22.42
N ALA A 204 48.90 8.95 22.24
CA ALA A 204 50.07 8.92 23.11
C ALA A 204 49.86 9.79 24.36
N ALA A 205 50.13 9.23 25.55
CA ALA A 205 49.91 9.89 26.83
C ALA A 205 50.60 11.27 26.96
N GLY A 206 49.84 12.29 27.39
CA GLY A 206 50.30 13.67 27.56
C GLY A 206 50.37 14.46 26.24
N GLN A 207 49.83 13.92 25.16
CA GLN A 207 49.73 14.60 23.86
C GLN A 207 48.27 14.91 23.55
N GLY A 208 47.91 16.20 23.58
CA GLY A 208 46.57 16.68 23.21
C GLY A 208 46.53 18.18 22.89
N PHE A 209 45.32 18.71 22.81
CA PHE A 209 45.04 20.13 22.71
C PHE A 209 43.87 20.50 23.62
N VAL A 210 43.68 21.79 23.83
CA VAL A 210 42.53 22.35 24.54
C VAL A 210 41.74 23.18 23.55
N ILE A 211 40.43 23.00 23.51
CA ILE A 211 39.52 23.82 22.71
C ILE A 211 39.24 25.09 23.50
N SER A 212 39.68 26.22 22.95
CA SER A 212 39.50 27.54 23.56
C SER A 212 38.28 28.27 23.03
N GLY A 213 37.66 27.82 21.93
CA GLY A 213 36.44 28.43 21.42
C GLY A 213 35.92 27.83 20.12
N PHE A 214 34.73 28.27 19.71
CA PHE A 214 34.10 27.95 18.44
C PHE A 214 33.67 29.22 17.70
N SER A 215 33.80 29.21 16.38
CA SER A 215 33.18 30.18 15.49
C SER A 215 32.19 29.46 14.58
N PHE A 216 30.99 30.02 14.43
CA PHE A 216 29.97 29.45 13.55
C PHE A 216 29.05 30.51 12.97
N ASP A 217 28.46 30.17 11.82
CA ASP A 217 27.44 30.97 11.16
C ASP A 217 26.07 30.34 11.38
N LEU A 218 25.09 31.19 11.70
CA LEU A 218 23.68 30.82 11.74
C LEU A 218 23.08 31.26 10.41
N THR A 219 22.81 30.32 9.51
CA THR A 219 22.16 30.59 8.23
C THR A 219 20.67 30.27 8.36
N GLY A 220 19.78 31.18 7.93
CA GLY A 220 18.33 31.04 8.04
C GLY A 220 17.74 29.85 7.28
N SER A 221 16.40 29.78 7.30
CA SER A 221 15.57 28.63 6.90
C SER A 221 16.06 27.88 5.67
N LEU A 222 16.17 26.55 5.79
CA LEU A 222 16.20 25.63 4.66
C LEU A 222 14.99 25.94 3.75
N SER A 223 15.24 26.37 2.52
CA SER A 223 14.23 26.45 1.48
C SER A 223 13.62 25.05 1.29
N ALA A 224 12.29 24.89 1.46
CA ALA A 224 11.55 23.62 1.36
C ALA A 224 12.38 22.41 1.86
N SER A 225 12.61 22.38 3.17
CA SER A 225 13.70 21.66 3.82
C SER A 225 13.67 20.14 3.63
N ASN A 226 14.80 19.59 3.21
CA ASN A 226 15.05 18.15 3.19
C ASN A 226 14.68 17.50 4.54
N VAL A 227 14.01 16.36 4.49
CA VAL A 227 13.77 15.46 5.62
C VAL A 227 15.02 14.64 5.87
N VAL A 228 15.52 14.71 7.11
CA VAL A 228 16.75 14.03 7.53
C VAL A 228 16.38 12.82 8.36
N VAL A 229 16.84 11.65 7.94
CA VAL A 229 16.74 10.38 8.67
C VAL A 229 18.13 10.02 9.16
N SER A 230 18.33 10.01 10.48
CA SER A 230 19.57 9.57 11.10
C SER A 230 19.34 8.28 11.86
N PHE A 231 20.24 7.32 11.68
CA PHE A 231 20.23 6.05 12.40
C PHE A 231 21.23 6.04 13.57
N ALA A 232 21.78 7.21 13.92
CA ALA A 232 22.70 7.38 15.04
C ALA A 232 21.96 7.33 16.38
N ASN A 233 22.46 6.54 17.33
CA ASN A 233 21.84 6.37 18.65
C ASN A 233 22.39 7.41 19.66
N SER A 234 21.48 8.07 20.39
CA SER A 234 21.78 9.12 21.38
C SER A 234 22.01 8.65 22.82
N GLY A 235 22.00 7.35 23.14
CA GLY A 235 21.97 6.92 24.54
C GLY A 235 22.71 5.63 24.83
N THR A 236 23.70 5.69 25.71
CA THR A 236 24.53 4.56 26.22
C THR A 236 25.44 3.93 25.16
N GLY A 237 26.68 4.40 25.10
CA GLY A 237 27.73 3.69 24.36
C GLY A 237 27.83 2.25 24.86
N PHE A 238 27.93 1.29 23.95
CA PHE A 238 28.08 -0.08 24.38
C PHE A 238 29.52 -0.29 24.85
N GLY A 239 29.64 -1.14 25.87
CA GLY A 239 30.93 -1.52 26.42
C GLY A 239 31.75 -2.34 25.41
N ASP A 240 33.07 -2.26 25.60
CA ASP A 240 34.10 -3.13 25.07
C ASP A 240 33.59 -4.56 24.73
N PRO A 241 33.84 -5.10 23.53
CA PRO A 241 33.40 -6.42 23.09
C PRO A 241 33.99 -7.61 23.89
N THR A 242 34.75 -7.35 24.96
CA THR A 242 35.16 -8.33 25.96
C THR A 242 34.19 -8.47 27.15
N ASP A 243 33.14 -7.64 27.25
CA ASP A 243 32.11 -7.77 28.29
C ASP A 243 31.11 -8.90 27.93
N ALA A 244 30.94 -9.87 28.83
CA ALA A 244 30.00 -10.98 28.65
C ALA A 244 28.50 -10.56 28.73
N ARG A 245 28.22 -9.26 28.85
CA ARG A 245 26.87 -8.67 28.77
C ARG A 245 26.50 -8.17 27.36
N THR A 246 27.44 -8.12 26.42
CA THR A 246 27.16 -7.87 25.00
C THR A 246 26.98 -9.19 24.24
N ILE A 247 25.74 -9.68 24.14
CA ILE A 247 25.36 -10.88 23.35
C ILE A 247 23.87 -10.74 22.93
N PRO A 248 23.38 -11.24 21.77
CA PRO A 248 23.99 -11.59 20.47
C PRO A 248 23.25 -10.96 19.26
N TRP A 249 23.92 -10.63 18.15
CA TRP A 249 24.03 -11.54 16.99
C TRP A 249 22.70 -12.18 16.53
N VAL A 250 22.16 -11.75 15.38
CA VAL A 250 21.18 -12.56 14.63
C VAL A 250 21.93 -13.76 14.04
N PRO A 251 21.55 -15.02 14.34
CA PRO A 251 22.24 -16.18 13.80
C PRO A 251 22.09 -16.23 12.28
N SER A 252 23.14 -16.69 11.58
CA SER A 252 23.05 -16.93 10.13
C SER A 252 21.88 -17.88 9.84
N GLY A 253 21.04 -17.51 8.87
CA GLY A 253 19.80 -18.23 8.51
C GLY A 253 18.52 -17.78 9.22
N GLY A 254 18.49 -16.66 9.95
CA GLY A 254 17.28 -16.07 10.53
C GLY A 254 16.38 -15.32 9.53
N ALA A 255 15.07 -15.22 9.83
CA ALA A 255 14.04 -14.62 8.96
C ALA A 255 14.37 -13.20 8.43
N ALA A 256 13.76 -12.83 7.30
CA ALA A 256 13.85 -11.48 6.74
C ALA A 256 13.05 -10.50 7.63
N TYR A 257 13.75 -9.73 8.46
CA TYR A 257 13.16 -8.62 9.21
C TYR A 257 13.04 -7.39 8.33
N ALA A 258 12.06 -6.54 8.63
CA ALA A 258 11.86 -5.25 7.99
C ALA A 258 11.93 -4.14 9.04
N ILE A 259 12.42 -2.98 8.62
CA ILE A 259 12.32 -1.72 9.37
C ILE A 259 11.31 -0.85 8.61
N THR A 260 10.37 -0.25 9.32
CA THR A 260 9.36 0.64 8.77
C THR A 260 9.60 2.03 9.35
N LEU A 261 9.69 3.04 8.48
CA LEU A 261 9.78 4.45 8.86
C LEU A 261 8.51 5.13 8.35
N ASP A 262 7.60 5.44 9.26
CA ASP A 262 6.32 6.08 8.98
C ASP A 262 6.44 7.59 9.19
N PHE A 263 6.25 8.33 8.10
CA PHE A 263 6.32 9.79 8.10
C PHE A 263 4.92 10.38 8.08
N SER A 264 4.66 11.40 8.90
CA SER A 264 3.41 12.17 8.86
C SER A 264 3.66 13.66 8.78
N ILE A 265 2.89 14.34 7.93
CA ILE A 265 2.98 15.78 7.66
C ILE A 265 1.77 16.45 8.30
N ASP A 266 1.96 17.27 9.32
CA ASP A 266 0.85 17.94 9.99
C ASP A 266 0.28 19.12 9.18
N GLY A 267 -0.79 19.73 9.68
CA GLY A 267 -1.42 20.90 9.05
C GLY A 267 -0.57 22.17 9.05
N ALA A 268 0.57 22.18 9.74
CA ALA A 268 1.57 23.24 9.72
C ALA A 268 2.77 22.90 8.81
N GLY A 269 2.78 21.72 8.18
CA GLY A 269 3.84 21.25 7.29
C GLY A 269 5.01 20.59 8.00
N VAL A 270 4.91 20.31 9.31
CA VAL A 270 5.97 19.62 10.06
C VAL A 270 5.92 18.13 9.75
N VAL A 271 7.07 17.57 9.36
CA VAL A 271 7.23 16.13 9.09
C VAL A 271 7.73 15.46 10.36
N SER A 272 6.98 14.49 10.89
CA SER A 272 7.38 13.61 11.99
C SER A 272 7.68 12.21 11.49
N LEU A 273 8.47 11.45 12.26
CA LEU A 273 8.86 10.05 12.00
C LEU A 273 8.48 9.17 13.18
N ASP A 274 7.83 8.05 12.90
CA ASP A 274 7.58 6.92 13.80
C ASP A 274 8.23 5.67 13.19
N ALA A 275 9.15 5.03 13.92
CA ALA A 275 9.98 3.94 13.42
C ALA A 275 9.64 2.62 14.12
N SER A 276 9.42 1.57 13.32
CA SER A 276 9.07 0.24 13.84
C SER A 276 9.80 -0.89 13.11
N THR A 277 9.77 -2.11 13.67
CA THR A 277 10.42 -3.27 13.06
C THR A 277 9.65 -4.57 13.32
N THR A 278 9.73 -5.50 12.35
CA THR A 278 9.21 -6.87 12.50
C THR A 278 10.15 -7.82 13.24
N ALA A 279 11.33 -7.34 13.65
CA ALA A 279 12.23 -8.11 14.49
C ALA A 279 11.56 -8.46 15.83
N THR A 280 11.82 -9.66 16.33
CA THR A 280 11.28 -10.16 17.60
C THR A 280 12.23 -9.96 18.78
N GLU A 281 13.40 -9.38 18.54
CA GLU A 281 14.45 -9.16 19.55
C GLU A 281 14.22 -7.80 20.23
N PRO A 282 13.97 -7.75 21.56
CA PRO A 282 13.56 -6.53 22.24
C PRO A 282 14.57 -5.38 22.21
N LEU A 283 15.88 -5.65 22.21
CA LEU A 283 16.89 -4.58 22.14
C LEU A 283 16.89 -3.91 20.77
N PHE A 284 16.83 -4.69 19.69
CA PHE A 284 16.69 -4.19 18.32
C PHE A 284 15.39 -3.41 18.14
N GLN A 285 14.27 -3.87 18.73
CA GLN A 285 13.01 -3.13 18.74
C GLN A 285 13.15 -1.78 19.45
N ASN A 286 13.77 -1.75 20.63
CA ASN A 286 14.00 -0.52 21.37
C ASN A 286 14.94 0.44 20.61
N MET A 287 15.96 -0.10 19.93
CA MET A 287 16.90 0.70 19.14
C MET A 287 16.22 1.34 17.91
N VAL A 288 15.31 0.63 17.25
CA VAL A 288 14.54 1.20 16.14
C VAL A 288 13.56 2.26 16.65
N ALA A 289 12.91 2.03 17.79
CA ALA A 289 12.00 3.01 18.42
C ALA A 289 12.70 4.30 18.88
N GLU A 290 14.02 4.29 19.11
CA GLU A 290 14.79 5.49 19.43
C GLU A 290 14.94 6.46 18.25
N TRP A 291 14.58 6.03 17.03
CA TRP A 291 14.55 6.91 15.85
C TRP A 291 13.26 7.71 15.71
N ASP A 292 12.26 7.46 16.58
CA ASP A 292 11.05 8.27 16.65
C ASP A 292 11.41 9.74 16.87
N ASN A 293 10.94 10.59 15.98
CA ASN A 293 11.26 12.01 16.04
C ASN A 293 10.07 12.85 15.61
N ALA A 294 9.61 13.71 16.52
CA ALA A 294 8.46 14.58 16.31
C ALA A 294 8.69 15.65 15.21
N SER A 295 9.92 15.87 14.76
CA SER A 295 10.26 16.82 13.69
C SER A 295 11.56 16.42 12.98
N VAL A 296 11.43 15.75 11.84
CA VAL A 296 12.54 15.34 10.94
C VAL A 296 12.69 16.23 9.70
N GLY A 297 11.73 17.12 9.44
CA GLY A 297 11.76 18.06 8.34
C GLY A 297 10.51 18.92 8.28
N SER A 298 10.40 19.76 7.26
CA SER A 298 9.19 20.55 7.00
C SER A 298 8.93 20.73 5.51
N VAL A 299 7.65 20.79 5.14
CA VAL A 299 7.19 21.06 3.77
C VAL A 299 6.24 22.25 3.78
N ALA A 300 6.42 23.15 2.81
CA ALA A 300 5.60 24.34 2.68
C ALA A 300 4.46 24.18 1.66
N ASP A 301 4.44 23.07 0.92
CA ASP A 301 3.45 22.82 -0.13
C ASP A 301 2.08 22.47 0.49
N PRO A 302 1.03 23.28 0.24
CA PRO A 302 -0.31 23.01 0.75
C PRO A 302 -0.90 21.67 0.31
N ALA A 303 -0.49 21.14 -0.85
CA ALA A 303 -0.99 19.85 -1.36
C ALA A 303 -0.50 18.65 -0.54
N LEU A 304 0.59 18.84 0.21
CA LEU A 304 1.24 17.80 1.00
C LEU A 304 0.85 17.85 2.49
N LEU A 305 0.06 18.83 2.92
CA LEU A 305 -0.37 18.95 4.33
C LEU A 305 -1.37 17.85 4.71
N ASN A 306 -1.25 17.32 5.92
CA ASN A 306 -2.06 16.20 6.44
C ASN A 306 -1.91 14.89 5.65
N GLN A 307 -0.82 14.74 4.90
CA GLN A 307 -0.47 13.50 4.21
C GLN A 307 0.50 12.65 5.05
N SER A 308 0.60 11.37 4.74
CA SER A 308 1.57 10.44 5.34
C SER A 308 2.17 9.54 4.26
N PHE A 309 3.40 9.08 4.48
CA PHE A 309 4.09 8.12 3.61
C PHE A 309 5.03 7.25 4.41
N THR A 310 5.42 6.09 3.85
CA THR A 310 6.22 5.08 4.55
C THR A 310 7.42 4.68 3.72
N LEU A 311 8.58 4.52 4.37
CA LEU A 311 9.75 3.84 3.81
C LEU A 311 9.96 2.49 4.51
N THR A 312 9.94 1.39 3.75
CA THR A 312 10.16 0.03 4.29
C THR A 312 11.51 -0.52 3.85
N GLY A 313 12.41 -0.70 4.82
CA GLY A 313 13.74 -1.29 4.65
C GLY A 313 13.70 -2.82 4.75
N THR A 314 14.12 -3.53 3.70
CA THR A 314 14.22 -5.00 3.64
C THR A 314 15.57 -5.42 3.08
N ARG A 315 15.98 -6.68 3.32
CA ARG A 315 17.25 -7.22 2.79
C ARG A 315 17.05 -8.37 1.80
N ALA A 316 17.98 -8.52 0.86
CA ALA A 316 18.08 -9.66 -0.06
C ALA A 316 19.54 -10.10 -0.26
N GLY A 317 19.78 -11.39 -0.52
CA GLY A 317 21.13 -11.98 -0.66
C GLY A 317 21.78 -12.40 0.67
N GLY A 318 22.79 -13.29 0.59
CA GLY A 318 23.59 -13.76 1.73
C GLY A 318 22.87 -14.67 2.74
N VAL A 319 23.60 -15.07 3.80
CA VAL A 319 23.07 -15.88 4.94
C VAL A 319 22.91 -15.10 6.25
N GLY A 320 23.32 -13.81 6.29
CA GLY A 320 23.28 -12.94 7.48
C GLY A 320 21.94 -12.23 7.71
N GLY A 321 21.83 -11.53 8.86
CA GLY A 321 20.71 -10.67 9.29
C GLY A 321 20.86 -9.19 8.89
N LEU A 322 19.83 -8.35 9.12
CA LEU A 322 20.06 -6.89 9.30
C LEU A 322 20.72 -6.69 10.66
N THR A 323 21.75 -5.84 10.75
CA THR A 323 22.46 -5.55 12.00
C THR A 323 22.52 -4.04 12.24
N ILE A 324 22.67 -3.62 13.50
CA ILE A 324 23.03 -2.24 13.85
C ILE A 324 24.43 -2.31 14.48
N THR A 325 25.36 -1.46 14.03
CA THR A 325 26.78 -1.47 14.46
C THR A 325 27.23 -0.10 14.93
N GLU A 326 28.18 -0.07 15.87
CA GLU A 326 28.73 1.15 16.48
C GLU A 326 30.04 1.64 15.85
N ASN A 327 30.64 0.86 14.97
CA ASN A 327 31.93 1.20 14.39
C ASN A 327 31.83 2.52 13.60
N ASN A 328 32.56 3.55 14.02
CA ASN A 328 32.65 4.86 13.38
C ASN A 328 31.33 5.65 13.24
N GLY A 329 30.35 5.52 14.15
CA GLY A 329 29.26 6.50 14.27
C GLY A 329 27.81 6.00 14.31
N GLY A 330 27.56 4.68 14.34
CA GLY A 330 26.20 4.12 14.43
C GLY A 330 25.47 4.05 13.09
N GLY A 331 25.03 2.85 12.67
CA GLY A 331 24.26 2.68 11.43
C GLY A 331 23.69 1.28 11.18
N ILE A 332 22.84 1.16 10.16
CA ILE A 332 22.22 -0.10 9.70
C ILE A 332 23.20 -0.82 8.77
N GLY A 333 23.67 -2.00 9.18
CA GLY A 333 24.61 -2.84 8.44
C GLY A 333 23.98 -4.04 7.74
N VAL A 334 24.67 -4.52 6.70
CA VAL A 334 24.36 -5.75 5.97
C VAL A 334 25.54 -6.73 6.13
N GLN A 335 25.29 -7.97 6.56
CA GLN A 335 26.36 -8.91 6.91
C GLN A 335 26.69 -9.89 5.78
N GLY A 336 27.93 -9.84 5.29
CA GLY A 336 28.54 -10.72 4.27
C GLY A 336 28.83 -12.17 4.69
N GLU A 337 28.87 -13.09 3.70
CA GLU A 337 29.21 -14.52 3.85
C GLU A 337 30.64 -14.84 4.34
N ASN A 338 31.53 -13.85 4.43
CA ASN A 338 32.87 -13.98 5.04
C ASN A 338 33.04 -12.98 6.20
N SER A 339 32.40 -13.26 7.32
CA SER A 339 32.54 -12.44 8.52
C SER A 339 33.94 -12.60 9.13
N ASN A 340 34.84 -11.63 8.93
CA ASN A 340 35.82 -11.32 9.96
C ASN A 340 35.04 -10.89 11.20
N ARG A 341 34.92 -11.79 12.18
CA ARG A 341 34.35 -11.47 13.49
C ARG A 341 35.29 -10.58 14.30
N VAL A 342 34.69 -9.75 15.13
CA VAL A 342 35.29 -8.95 16.23
C VAL A 342 35.63 -9.85 17.45
N ASP A 343 36.11 -11.09 17.23
CA ASP A 343 36.57 -12.01 18.30
C ASP A 343 37.96 -12.64 18.04
N GLY A 344 38.62 -12.32 16.93
CA GLY A 344 40.02 -12.68 16.69
C GLY A 344 40.30 -14.16 16.39
N LEU A 345 39.33 -14.98 15.95
CA LEU A 345 39.59 -16.35 15.48
C LEU A 345 38.99 -16.66 14.10
N ASN A 346 39.88 -16.95 13.14
CA ASN A 346 39.55 -17.40 11.77
C ASN A 346 38.91 -18.80 11.76
N TYR A 347 37.75 -18.94 11.12
CA TYR A 347 37.29 -20.22 10.56
C TYR A 347 36.99 -20.04 9.07
N GLY A 348 37.84 -20.63 8.22
CA GLY A 348 37.60 -20.74 6.78
C GLY A 348 38.75 -20.21 5.93
N ALA A 349 39.41 -21.10 5.19
CA ALA A 349 40.48 -20.73 4.28
C ALA A 349 39.91 -20.21 2.94
N GLY A 350 40.15 -18.92 2.64
CA GLY A 350 40.29 -18.36 1.29
C GLY A 350 39.33 -18.83 0.17
N GLY A 351 38.06 -18.44 0.23
CA GLY A 351 37.13 -18.55 -0.90
C GLY A 351 36.81 -17.19 -1.53
N THR A 352 36.97 -17.06 -2.84
CA THR A 352 36.72 -15.84 -3.65
C THR A 352 35.26 -15.70 -4.12
N THR A 353 34.29 -16.20 -3.35
CA THR A 353 32.87 -16.22 -3.75
C THR A 353 31.98 -15.85 -2.56
N SER A 354 31.74 -14.56 -2.34
CA SER A 354 30.61 -14.08 -1.52
C SER A 354 29.39 -13.85 -2.42
N THR A 355 28.19 -14.16 -1.93
CA THR A 355 26.96 -13.67 -2.55
C THR A 355 26.69 -12.24 -2.08
N PRO A 356 26.58 -11.25 -2.99
CA PRO A 356 26.33 -9.86 -2.59
C PRO A 356 25.01 -9.72 -1.86
N GLU A 357 25.01 -9.04 -0.71
CA GLU A 357 23.79 -8.64 -0.03
C GLU A 357 23.32 -7.24 -0.47
N THR A 358 22.02 -6.98 -0.35
CA THR A 358 21.37 -5.72 -0.71
C THR A 358 20.38 -5.31 0.37
N LEU A 359 20.44 -4.05 0.81
CA LEU A 359 19.41 -3.37 1.61
C LEU A 359 18.56 -2.52 0.67
N THR A 360 17.23 -2.71 0.70
CA THR A 360 16.26 -2.04 -0.16
C THR A 360 15.26 -1.27 0.70
N TRP A 361 15.13 0.04 0.46
CA TRP A 361 14.11 0.89 1.05
C TRP A 361 13.03 1.19 0.01
N THR A 362 11.81 0.68 0.20
CA THR A 362 10.69 0.88 -0.71
C THR A 362 9.75 1.97 -0.21
N LEU A 363 9.34 2.88 -1.10
CA LEU A 363 8.39 3.96 -0.81
C LEU A 363 6.96 3.48 -1.01
N SER A 364 6.11 3.70 0.00
CA SER A 364 4.65 3.63 -0.09
C SER A 364 4.07 5.01 0.21
N ALA A 365 3.40 5.62 -0.74
CA ALA A 365 2.88 6.98 -0.61
C ALA A 365 1.61 7.22 -1.47
N PRO A 366 0.73 8.16 -1.08
CA PRO A 366 -0.33 8.66 -1.96
C PRO A 366 0.22 9.16 -3.31
N VAL A 367 -0.62 9.12 -4.34
CA VAL A 367 -0.28 9.68 -5.66
C VAL A 367 0.13 11.15 -5.50
N GLY A 368 1.31 11.51 -6.01
CA GLY A 368 1.82 12.89 -5.96
C GLY A 368 2.85 13.19 -4.84
N ILE A 369 3.31 12.21 -4.07
CA ILE A 369 4.48 12.39 -3.21
C ILE A 369 5.72 11.85 -3.93
N ILE A 370 6.72 12.73 -4.13
CA ILE A 370 8.01 12.38 -4.73
C ILE A 370 9.12 12.64 -3.72
N LEU A 371 9.99 11.65 -3.51
CA LEU A 371 11.18 11.81 -2.67
C LEU A 371 12.42 11.96 -3.54
N ASN A 372 13.09 13.10 -3.43
CA ASN A 372 14.38 13.32 -4.06
C ASN A 372 15.48 13.02 -3.04
N LEU A 373 16.25 11.95 -3.23
CA LEU A 373 17.38 11.68 -2.36
C LEU A 373 18.44 12.78 -2.56
N VAL A 374 18.85 13.41 -1.46
CA VAL A 374 19.78 14.53 -1.46
C VAL A 374 21.16 14.06 -1.01
N ASP A 375 21.22 13.45 0.18
CA ASP A 375 22.49 13.03 0.80
C ASP A 375 22.33 11.70 1.54
N TRP A 376 23.43 11.01 1.75
CA TRP A 376 23.49 9.84 2.64
C TRP A 376 24.83 9.76 3.37
N SER A 377 24.86 9.02 4.48
CA SER A 377 26.07 8.79 5.28
C SER A 377 26.35 7.29 5.40
N HIS A 378 27.64 6.93 5.38
CA HIS A 378 28.09 5.54 5.43
C HIS A 378 29.39 5.35 6.20
N ALA A 379 29.54 4.14 6.74
CA ALA A 379 30.76 3.61 7.31
C ALA A 379 31.12 2.31 6.57
N ASP A 380 32.22 2.33 5.83
CA ASP A 380 32.67 1.27 4.93
C ASP A 380 34.15 1.00 5.21
N GLY A 381 34.61 -0.23 4.98
CA GLY A 381 36.02 -0.59 5.11
C GLY A 381 36.95 0.23 4.22
N ALA A 382 38.25 -0.08 4.28
CA ALA A 382 39.27 0.64 3.51
C ALA A 382 39.16 0.58 1.98
N ASN A 383 38.17 -0.12 1.41
CA ASN A 383 38.12 -0.49 0.00
C ASN A 383 36.89 0.01 -0.78
N GLY A 384 35.86 0.61 -0.15
CA GLY A 384 34.65 1.10 -0.86
C GLY A 384 33.83 -0.05 -1.48
N ASP A 385 33.02 -0.72 -0.67
CA ASP A 385 32.31 -1.95 -0.99
C ASP A 385 30.79 -1.81 -1.19
N ILE A 386 30.20 -0.61 -1.08
CA ILE A 386 28.76 -0.36 -1.36
C ILE A 386 28.51 0.36 -2.70
N GLN A 387 27.47 -0.07 -3.42
CA GLN A 387 26.84 0.65 -4.53
C GLN A 387 25.39 1.06 -4.22
N VAL A 388 24.94 2.18 -4.79
CA VAL A 388 23.56 2.71 -4.60
C VAL A 388 22.79 2.79 -5.94
N SER A 389 21.49 2.47 -5.95
CA SER A 389 20.58 2.47 -7.12
C SER A 389 19.13 2.81 -6.74
N ASP A 390 18.33 3.33 -7.67
CA ASP A 390 16.87 3.57 -7.56
C ASP A 390 16.01 2.34 -7.89
N GLY A 391 16.64 1.18 -8.11
CA GLY A 391 15.93 -0.07 -8.37
C GLY A 391 15.30 -0.19 -9.76
N THR A 392 15.47 0.79 -10.65
CA THR A 392 14.90 0.77 -12.01
C THR A 392 15.65 -0.18 -12.95
N THR A 393 16.98 -0.30 -12.81
CA THR A 393 17.81 -1.31 -13.50
C THR A 393 19.02 -1.75 -12.67
N ASP A 394 19.46 -3.00 -12.87
CA ASP A 394 20.64 -3.61 -12.24
C ASP A 394 21.99 -2.95 -12.65
N SER A 395 21.98 -2.00 -13.60
CA SER A 395 23.17 -1.33 -14.15
C SER A 395 23.43 0.08 -13.59
N ASN A 396 22.53 0.62 -12.78
CA ASN A 396 22.58 2.00 -12.27
C ASN A 396 23.38 2.16 -10.96
N PHE A 397 24.05 1.09 -10.52
CA PHE A 397 24.82 1.06 -9.28
C PHE A 397 26.08 1.92 -9.37
N LEU A 398 26.05 3.13 -8.80
CA LEU A 398 27.23 3.99 -8.66
C LEU A 398 28.18 3.39 -7.63
N ASN A 399 29.44 3.14 -8.02
CA ASN A 399 30.50 2.71 -7.10
C ASN A 399 31.07 3.92 -6.34
N LEU A 400 31.09 3.87 -5.01
CA LEU A 400 31.43 4.97 -4.14
C LEU A 400 32.72 4.62 -3.37
N SER A 401 33.78 5.41 -3.56
CA SER A 401 35.10 5.12 -2.97
C SER A 401 35.32 5.85 -1.63
N GLY A 402 35.54 5.15 -0.52
CA GLY A 402 35.97 5.75 0.77
C GLY A 402 35.82 4.84 2.01
N THR A 403 36.47 5.20 3.13
CA THR A 403 36.46 4.51 4.45
C THR A 403 35.36 4.96 5.44
N SER A 404 34.72 6.09 5.16
CA SER A 404 33.64 6.74 5.95
C SER A 404 33.42 8.14 5.37
N GLY A 405 32.16 8.57 5.25
CA GLY A 405 31.86 9.92 4.77
C GLY A 405 30.38 10.15 4.47
N SER A 406 30.01 11.42 4.30
CA SER A 406 28.76 11.81 3.64
C SER A 406 29.05 11.98 2.15
N ASN A 407 28.19 11.42 1.30
CA ASN A 407 28.27 11.58 -0.14
C ASN A 407 26.98 12.25 -0.62
N THR A 408 27.12 13.32 -1.39
CA THR A 408 26.01 13.95 -2.10
C THR A 408 25.73 13.18 -3.37
N LEU A 409 24.56 12.55 -3.44
CA LEU A 409 24.08 11.90 -4.66
C LEU A 409 23.17 12.89 -5.36
N THR A 410 23.55 13.33 -6.55
CA THR A 410 22.68 14.18 -7.36
C THR A 410 21.84 13.30 -8.30
N SER A 411 20.51 13.48 -8.29
CA SER A 411 19.55 12.95 -9.29
C SER A 411 18.91 11.58 -9.03
N LEU A 412 18.69 11.15 -7.77
CA LEU A 412 17.91 9.95 -7.47
C LEU A 412 16.51 10.32 -6.94
N THR A 413 15.47 9.80 -7.57
CA THR A 413 14.07 10.14 -7.30
C THR A 413 13.24 8.88 -7.07
N LEU A 414 12.37 8.89 -6.06
CA LEU A 414 11.45 7.80 -5.73
C LEU A 414 10.00 8.29 -5.79
N SER A 415 9.16 7.52 -6.49
CA SER A 415 7.69 7.62 -6.50
C SER A 415 7.07 6.43 -5.77
N ASN A 416 5.75 6.42 -5.60
CA ASN A 416 5.05 5.32 -4.93
C ASN A 416 5.37 3.97 -5.60
N GLY A 417 5.90 3.02 -4.82
CA GLY A 417 6.36 1.71 -5.28
C GLY A 417 7.84 1.62 -5.67
N ASP A 418 8.54 2.75 -5.86
CA ASP A 418 9.97 2.77 -6.18
C ASP A 418 10.82 2.42 -4.96
N SER A 419 12.10 2.06 -5.19
CA SER A 419 12.98 1.56 -4.14
C SER A 419 14.42 2.08 -4.22
N LEU A 420 14.97 2.53 -3.10
CA LEU A 420 16.38 2.85 -2.94
C LEU A 420 17.17 1.61 -2.49
N ASN A 421 18.12 1.17 -3.29
CA ASN A 421 18.90 -0.05 -3.08
C ASN A 421 20.36 0.27 -2.75
N PHE A 422 20.89 -0.37 -1.71
CA PHE A 422 22.29 -0.36 -1.29
C PHE A 422 22.84 -1.77 -1.39
N ARG A 423 23.84 -2.01 -2.23
CA ARG A 423 24.32 -3.35 -2.60
C ARG A 423 25.83 -3.50 -2.38
N GLU A 424 26.28 -4.64 -1.83
CA GLU A 424 27.71 -4.97 -1.74
C GLU A 424 28.31 -5.26 -3.13
N ILE A 425 29.54 -4.81 -3.39
CA ILE A 425 30.24 -5.06 -4.66
C ILE A 425 30.75 -6.51 -4.71
N PRO A 426 30.42 -7.30 -5.75
CA PRO A 426 30.91 -8.67 -5.89
C PRO A 426 32.44 -8.73 -6.10
N GLY A 427 33.13 -9.62 -5.37
CA GLY A 427 34.52 -10.00 -5.65
C GLY A 427 35.61 -9.11 -5.03
N VAL A 428 35.25 -8.20 -4.12
CA VAL A 428 36.20 -7.28 -3.44
C VAL A 428 36.80 -7.92 -2.17
N GLY A 429 37.45 -9.09 -2.28
CA GLY A 429 38.29 -9.65 -1.20
C GLY A 429 37.65 -9.83 0.19
N LEU A 430 38.45 -9.74 1.26
CA LEU A 430 37.97 -9.73 2.65
C LEU A 430 37.36 -8.36 2.96
N THR A 431 36.02 -8.27 3.03
CA THR A 431 35.30 -7.06 3.42
C THR A 431 35.25 -6.93 4.94
N THR A 432 35.20 -5.69 5.47
CA THR A 432 35.11 -5.42 6.92
C THR A 432 33.68 -5.13 7.38
N GLY A 433 32.70 -5.33 6.50
CA GLY A 433 31.30 -4.97 6.72
C GLY A 433 31.04 -3.49 6.44
N ALA A 434 29.80 -3.19 6.06
CA ALA A 434 29.39 -1.85 5.64
C ALA A 434 28.05 -1.47 6.28
N ALA A 435 27.91 -0.19 6.65
CA ALA A 435 26.72 0.33 7.32
C ALA A 435 26.31 1.70 6.79
N ILE A 436 24.99 1.95 6.78
CA ILE A 436 24.37 3.23 6.41
C ILE A 436 24.02 3.96 7.71
N GLY A 437 24.60 5.16 7.90
CA GLY A 437 24.38 5.98 9.11
C GLY A 437 23.14 6.86 9.04
N GLY A 438 22.56 7.02 7.85
CA GLY A 438 21.39 7.87 7.61
C GLY A 438 21.28 8.33 6.16
N PHE A 439 20.16 8.95 5.83
CA PHE A 439 19.91 9.57 4.53
C PHE A 439 19.02 10.79 4.65
N THR A 440 19.08 11.67 3.65
CA THR A 440 18.36 12.93 3.59
C THR A 440 17.63 13.00 2.25
N PHE A 441 16.34 13.33 2.25
CA PHE A 441 15.55 13.47 1.04
C PHE A 441 14.72 14.75 1.05
N ALA A 442 14.48 15.37 -0.10
CA ALA A 442 13.49 16.43 -0.23
C ALA A 442 12.14 15.84 -0.59
N ILE A 443 11.08 16.23 0.12
CA ILE A 443 9.70 15.94 -0.31
C ILE A 443 9.31 17.00 -1.31
N ALA A 444 9.08 16.59 -2.55
CA ALA A 444 8.55 17.44 -3.59
C ALA A 444 7.12 16.99 -3.93
N ALA A 445 6.23 17.95 -4.13
CA ALA A 445 5.08 17.70 -4.98
C ALA A 445 5.58 17.39 -6.41
N PRO A 446 4.80 16.70 -7.25
CA PRO A 446 5.11 16.61 -8.67
C PRO A 446 5.43 18.02 -9.19
N PRO A 447 6.46 18.15 -10.05
CA PRO A 447 6.92 19.46 -10.50
C PRO A 447 5.75 20.33 -10.99
N VAL A 448 5.65 21.56 -10.46
CA VAL A 448 4.69 22.55 -10.96
C VAL A 448 5.16 23.00 -12.35
N PHE A 449 4.32 22.77 -13.34
CA PHE A 449 4.70 22.75 -14.75
C PHE A 449 4.64 24.15 -15.43
N ASP A 450 5.68 24.54 -16.18
CA ASP A 450 5.78 25.74 -17.06
C ASP A 450 6.47 25.41 -18.41
N ASN A 451 5.98 25.89 -19.58
CA ASN A 451 6.66 25.73 -20.89
C ASN A 451 6.65 26.93 -21.88
N ASP A 452 7.82 27.42 -22.23
CA ASP A 452 8.05 28.18 -23.46
C ASP A 452 8.72 27.30 -24.54
N SER A 453 8.11 26.18 -24.95
CA SER A 453 8.75 25.22 -25.89
C SER A 453 7.79 24.65 -26.95
N GLY A 454 7.99 25.06 -28.21
CA GLY A 454 7.16 24.65 -29.35
C GLY A 454 7.41 23.21 -29.84
N ASP A 455 7.05 22.21 -29.04
CA ASP A 455 6.93 20.80 -29.45
C ASP A 455 5.48 20.30 -29.27
N ASN A 456 5.12 19.29 -30.06
CA ASN A 456 3.75 18.90 -30.37
C ASN A 456 3.30 17.56 -29.78
N LEU A 457 4.18 16.90 -29.06
CA LEU A 457 3.95 15.63 -28.40
C LEU A 457 3.76 15.90 -26.91
N TRP A 458 2.72 15.43 -26.21
CA TRP A 458 2.67 15.56 -24.73
C TRP A 458 3.49 14.43 -24.08
N THR A 459 4.72 14.21 -24.58
CA THR A 459 5.55 13.03 -24.31
C THR A 459 6.81 13.34 -23.47
N THR A 460 7.00 14.58 -23.00
CA THR A 460 8.09 14.91 -22.07
C THR A 460 7.68 16.01 -21.10
N ALA A 461 8.24 16.02 -19.88
CA ALA A 461 8.04 17.07 -18.87
C ALA A 461 8.47 18.50 -19.29
N SER A 462 8.79 18.71 -20.57
CA SER A 462 9.36 19.96 -21.09
C SER A 462 8.40 20.81 -21.92
N ASN A 463 7.14 20.39 -22.17
CA ASN A 463 6.29 20.99 -23.20
C ASN A 463 4.78 21.22 -22.93
N TRP A 464 4.33 21.31 -21.68
CA TRP A 464 2.94 21.63 -21.30
C TRP A 464 2.80 22.99 -20.56
N LYS A 465 1.64 23.63 -20.57
CA LYS A 465 1.34 24.79 -19.72
C LYS A 465 -0.08 24.62 -19.22
N SER A 466 -0.32 24.91 -17.95
CA SER A 466 -1.68 24.95 -17.41
C SER A 466 -2.53 25.88 -18.29
N ASN A 467 -3.60 25.34 -18.89
CA ASN A 467 -4.56 26.05 -19.73
C ASN A 467 -4.01 26.59 -21.07
N VAL A 468 -2.85 26.12 -21.52
CA VAL A 468 -2.30 26.45 -22.84
C VAL A 468 -1.89 25.15 -23.53
N LEU A 469 -2.62 24.76 -24.56
CA LEU A 469 -2.17 23.70 -25.48
C LEU A 469 -1.17 24.30 -26.48
N PRO A 470 -0.19 23.51 -26.95
CA PRO A 470 0.69 23.93 -28.03
C PRO A 470 -0.13 24.44 -29.22
N THR A 471 0.06 25.68 -29.62
CA THR A 471 -0.46 26.15 -30.91
C THR A 471 0.30 25.44 -32.03
N ALA A 472 -0.39 24.50 -32.68
CA ALA A 472 -0.05 23.75 -33.90
C ALA A 472 0.84 22.50 -33.72
N PRO A 473 0.24 21.28 -33.80
CA PRO A 473 -0.01 20.73 -35.13
C PRO A 473 -1.30 19.87 -35.18
N ASN A 474 -1.34 18.92 -36.11
CA ASN A 474 -2.50 18.09 -36.45
C ASN A 474 -2.84 16.98 -35.42
N ASP A 475 -2.07 16.82 -34.33
CA ASP A 475 -2.19 15.73 -33.34
C ASP A 475 -1.57 16.06 -31.97
N ALA A 476 -2.02 15.38 -30.91
CA ALA A 476 -1.49 15.39 -29.53
C ALA A 476 -1.47 13.95 -28.97
N ILE A 477 -0.44 13.61 -28.19
CA ILE A 477 -0.24 12.26 -27.63
C ILE A 477 0.13 12.36 -26.14
N ILE A 478 -0.64 11.72 -25.27
CA ILE A 478 -0.30 11.43 -23.86
C ILE A 478 0.32 10.04 -23.78
N ASP A 479 1.48 9.93 -23.16
CA ASP A 479 2.23 8.68 -23.02
C ASP A 479 3.06 8.70 -21.73
N GLY A 480 2.51 8.15 -20.66
CA GLY A 480 3.18 7.92 -19.36
C GLY A 480 2.95 9.02 -18.33
N PHE A 481 1.93 9.86 -18.51
CA PHE A 481 1.67 11.02 -17.63
C PHE A 481 0.19 11.19 -17.31
N ASP A 482 -0.09 11.67 -16.10
CA ASP A 482 -1.41 12.15 -15.70
C ASP A 482 -1.55 13.63 -16.03
N VAL A 483 -2.52 13.97 -16.89
CA VAL A 483 -2.76 15.33 -17.35
C VAL A 483 -4.06 15.85 -16.75
N ILE A 484 -4.04 17.05 -16.16
CA ILE A 484 -5.21 17.68 -15.56
C ILE A 484 -5.48 19.03 -16.23
N LEU A 485 -6.70 19.23 -16.75
CA LEU A 485 -7.13 20.44 -17.45
C LEU A 485 -8.28 21.14 -16.70
N ASN A 486 -8.03 22.34 -16.16
CA ASN A 486 -9.01 23.09 -15.34
C ASN A 486 -9.55 24.37 -16.02
N SER A 487 -9.05 24.74 -17.20
CA SER A 487 -9.57 25.90 -17.95
C SER A 487 -9.59 25.66 -19.46
N PRO A 488 -10.37 26.46 -20.23
CA PRO A 488 -10.56 26.26 -21.65
C PRO A 488 -9.26 26.43 -22.43
N VAL A 489 -9.12 25.64 -23.49
CA VAL A 489 -8.02 25.81 -24.44
C VAL A 489 -8.51 26.51 -25.70
N ALA A 490 -7.85 27.62 -26.05
CA ALA A 490 -8.22 28.47 -27.18
C ALA A 490 -8.14 27.78 -28.56
N SER A 491 -7.26 26.79 -28.75
CA SER A 491 -7.11 26.02 -30.00
C SER A 491 -6.55 24.63 -29.71
N GLY A 492 -7.43 23.62 -29.71
CA GLY A 492 -7.07 22.22 -29.46
C GLY A 492 -6.46 21.49 -30.67
N PRO A 493 -5.85 20.30 -30.45
CA PRO A 493 -5.26 19.48 -31.51
C PRO A 493 -6.34 18.88 -32.40
N ALA A 494 -6.03 18.57 -33.66
CA ALA A 494 -7.00 17.90 -34.52
C ALA A 494 -7.24 16.42 -34.10
N ALA A 495 -6.23 15.73 -33.57
CA ALA A 495 -6.38 14.39 -33.01
C ALA A 495 -5.75 14.28 -31.62
N LEU A 496 -6.37 13.53 -30.69
CA LEU A 496 -5.80 13.20 -29.38
C LEU A 496 -5.58 11.69 -29.26
N LYS A 497 -4.39 11.28 -28.81
CA LYS A 497 -4.10 9.89 -28.47
C LYS A 497 -3.67 9.79 -27.01
N ILE A 498 -4.16 8.80 -26.27
CA ILE A 498 -3.68 8.47 -24.92
C ILE A 498 -3.18 7.02 -24.95
N SER A 499 -1.85 6.86 -24.94
CA SER A 499 -1.17 5.57 -25.05
C SER A 499 -0.74 5.02 -23.70
N ASP A 500 -0.49 5.90 -22.72
CA ASP A 500 -0.18 5.59 -21.32
C ASP A 500 -0.47 6.83 -20.45
N GLY A 501 -0.86 6.65 -19.18
CA GLY A 501 -1.28 7.72 -18.26
C GLY A 501 -2.78 8.07 -18.32
N SER A 502 -3.14 9.26 -17.84
CA SER A 502 -4.53 9.72 -17.73
C SER A 502 -4.77 11.14 -18.25
N LEU A 503 -6.03 11.46 -18.53
CA LEU A 503 -6.49 12.82 -18.79
C LEU A 503 -7.72 13.12 -17.93
N THR A 504 -7.61 14.12 -17.06
CA THR A 504 -8.73 14.69 -16.30
C THR A 504 -9.07 16.06 -16.88
N ILE A 505 -10.33 16.28 -17.21
CA ILE A 505 -10.89 17.58 -17.56
C ILE A 505 -11.89 17.95 -16.47
N ARG A 506 -11.69 19.09 -15.82
CA ARG A 506 -12.52 19.55 -14.70
C ARG A 506 -12.70 21.07 -14.71
N ASP A 507 -13.48 21.60 -13.78
CA ASP A 507 -13.79 23.03 -13.68
C ASP A 507 -14.25 23.59 -15.05
N THR A 508 -13.64 24.68 -15.52
CA THR A 508 -13.91 25.28 -16.84
C THR A 508 -13.09 24.64 -17.97
N GLY A 509 -12.39 23.53 -17.71
CA GLY A 509 -11.59 22.79 -18.67
C GLY A 509 -12.38 22.50 -19.95
N THR A 510 -11.84 22.85 -21.11
CA THR A 510 -12.49 22.54 -22.39
C THR A 510 -11.46 22.33 -23.48
N ILE A 511 -11.62 21.25 -24.24
CA ILE A 511 -10.78 20.94 -25.41
C ILE A 511 -11.67 20.59 -26.61
N SER A 512 -11.35 21.15 -27.78
CA SER A 512 -11.99 20.79 -29.04
C SER A 512 -11.04 19.97 -29.91
N ILE A 513 -11.45 18.76 -30.33
CA ILE A 513 -10.65 17.85 -31.16
C ILE A 513 -11.50 17.27 -32.30
N ALA A 514 -10.89 16.81 -33.39
CA ALA A 514 -11.61 16.18 -34.50
C ALA A 514 -11.68 14.65 -34.38
N SER A 515 -10.76 14.02 -33.64
CA SER A 515 -10.74 12.57 -33.39
C SER A 515 -9.98 12.23 -32.11
N MET A 516 -10.27 11.08 -31.50
CA MET A 516 -9.61 10.60 -30.29
C MET A 516 -9.35 9.09 -30.33
N ASN A 517 -8.24 8.64 -29.77
CA ASN A 517 -7.93 7.22 -29.60
C ASN A 517 -7.26 6.97 -28.25
N ILE A 518 -7.94 6.24 -27.35
CA ILE A 518 -7.44 5.98 -25.99
C ILE A 518 -7.37 4.48 -25.70
N GLY A 519 -6.34 4.06 -24.95
CA GLY A 519 -6.21 2.69 -24.42
C GLY A 519 -6.21 1.58 -25.46
N ASN A 520 -5.63 1.86 -26.63
CA ASN A 520 -5.32 0.86 -27.67
C ASN A 520 -4.07 0.03 -27.32
N ASN A 521 -3.21 0.52 -26.42
CA ASN A 521 -2.17 -0.29 -25.81
C ASN A 521 -2.78 -1.03 -24.62
N LEU A 522 -2.70 -2.36 -24.61
CA LEU A 522 -3.26 -3.18 -23.55
C LEU A 522 -2.43 -3.14 -22.26
N GLU A 523 -1.13 -2.83 -22.36
CA GLU A 523 -0.16 -2.91 -21.26
C GLU A 523 -0.31 -1.77 -20.25
N THR A 524 -0.99 -0.70 -20.64
CA THR A 524 -1.12 0.54 -19.89
C THR A 524 -2.60 0.83 -19.66
N PRO A 525 -3.09 0.79 -18.40
CA PRO A 525 -4.45 1.20 -18.11
C PRO A 525 -4.58 2.71 -18.35
N ILE A 526 -5.62 3.11 -19.06
CA ILE A 526 -5.86 4.52 -19.39
C ILE A 526 -7.11 5.02 -18.70
N GLU A 527 -7.03 6.21 -18.10
CA GLU A 527 -8.20 6.89 -17.55
C GLU A 527 -8.48 8.21 -18.27
N LEU A 528 -9.73 8.41 -18.69
CA LEU A 528 -10.26 9.70 -19.13
C LEU A 528 -11.34 10.13 -18.14
N ILE A 529 -11.12 11.22 -17.42
CA ILE A 529 -12.01 11.72 -16.38
C ILE A 529 -12.63 13.04 -16.85
N LEU A 530 -13.95 13.13 -16.82
CA LEU A 530 -14.74 14.33 -17.11
C LEU A 530 -15.50 14.73 -15.83
N GLU A 531 -15.06 15.79 -15.17
CA GLU A 531 -15.54 16.19 -13.84
C GLU A 531 -16.25 17.54 -13.88
N GLY A 532 -17.53 17.54 -13.50
CA GLY A 532 -18.41 18.70 -13.49
C GLY A 532 -19.18 18.92 -14.79
N SER A 533 -20.17 19.81 -14.71
CA SER A 533 -21.05 20.17 -15.83
C SER A 533 -20.43 21.14 -16.83
N THR A 534 -19.30 21.77 -16.46
CA THR A 534 -18.59 22.75 -17.28
C THR A 534 -17.36 22.18 -18.00
N ALA A 535 -16.94 20.95 -17.66
CA ALA A 535 -15.77 20.30 -18.23
C ALA A 535 -16.07 19.64 -19.57
N SER A 536 -15.72 20.23 -20.71
CA SER A 536 -16.18 19.72 -22.01
C SER A 536 -15.07 19.18 -22.93
N LEU A 537 -15.34 18.02 -23.53
CA LEU A 537 -14.59 17.51 -24.66
C LEU A 537 -15.51 17.57 -25.88
N SER A 538 -15.25 18.54 -26.77
CA SER A 538 -16.12 18.86 -27.90
C SER A 538 -15.48 18.50 -29.24
N HIS A 539 -16.31 18.16 -30.20
CA HIS A 539 -15.89 17.76 -31.53
C HIS A 539 -15.94 18.89 -32.54
N THR A 540 -15.02 18.84 -33.51
CA THR A 540 -15.06 19.68 -34.71
C THR A 540 -14.97 18.80 -35.97
N GLY A 541 -16.09 18.34 -36.52
CA GLY A 541 -16.14 17.71 -37.86
C GLY A 541 -16.82 16.33 -37.94
N SER A 542 -16.14 15.33 -38.52
CA SER A 542 -16.69 13.97 -38.76
C SER A 542 -15.70 12.84 -38.43
N GLY A 543 -14.80 13.04 -37.47
CA GLY A 543 -13.79 12.05 -37.10
C GLY A 543 -14.28 10.96 -36.13
N VAL A 544 -13.36 10.04 -35.78
CA VAL A 544 -13.61 8.81 -35.02
C VAL A 544 -13.05 8.94 -33.60
N PHE A 545 -13.81 8.49 -32.60
CA PHE A 545 -13.46 8.49 -31.19
C PHE A 545 -13.46 7.06 -30.67
N THR A 546 -12.28 6.50 -30.44
CA THR A 546 -12.13 5.12 -29.98
C THR A 546 -11.82 5.07 -28.49
N VAL A 547 -12.69 4.41 -27.73
CA VAL A 547 -12.44 3.98 -26.35
C VAL A 547 -11.96 2.54 -26.39
N GLY A 548 -10.65 2.37 -26.26
CA GLY A 548 -9.97 1.09 -26.37
C GLY A 548 -10.19 0.18 -25.17
N SER A 549 -9.85 -1.10 -25.38
CA SER A 549 -10.06 -2.20 -24.43
C SER A 549 -9.32 -2.09 -23.09
N ALA A 550 -8.32 -1.21 -22.97
CA ALA A 550 -7.62 -0.87 -21.72
C ALA A 550 -8.06 0.45 -21.08
N SER A 551 -9.13 1.07 -21.59
CA SER A 551 -9.59 2.38 -21.12
C SER A 551 -10.72 2.30 -20.11
N SER A 552 -10.67 3.18 -19.13
CA SER A 552 -11.77 3.60 -18.26
C SER A 552 -12.12 5.06 -18.56
N VAL A 553 -13.38 5.31 -18.92
CA VAL A 553 -13.92 6.68 -18.98
C VAL A 553 -14.76 6.92 -17.73
N ILE A 554 -14.46 7.98 -16.99
CA ILE A 554 -15.15 8.32 -15.75
C ILE A 554 -15.84 9.67 -15.95
N THR A 555 -17.15 9.72 -15.76
CA THR A 555 -17.95 10.94 -15.81
C THR A 555 -18.43 11.24 -14.40
N ILE A 556 -18.02 12.37 -13.84
CA ILE A 556 -18.37 12.82 -12.48
C ILE A 556 -19.25 14.07 -12.63
N PRO A 557 -20.59 13.99 -12.45
CA PRO A 557 -21.44 15.16 -12.55
C PRO A 557 -21.40 16.02 -11.29
N ASP A 558 -21.59 17.33 -11.45
CA ASP A 558 -21.84 18.27 -10.35
C ASP A 558 -23.32 18.68 -10.33
N ASN A 559 -23.69 19.63 -9.47
CA ASN A 559 -25.08 20.11 -9.37
C ASN A 559 -25.64 20.75 -10.66
N GLY A 560 -24.79 21.11 -11.63
CA GLY A 560 -25.18 21.53 -12.96
C GLY A 560 -25.41 20.38 -13.96
N GLY A 561 -25.10 19.14 -13.58
CA GLY A 561 -25.24 17.92 -14.39
C GLY A 561 -23.90 17.33 -14.82
N SER A 562 -23.90 16.57 -15.91
CA SER A 562 -22.68 16.09 -16.57
C SER A 562 -22.41 16.91 -17.81
N SER A 563 -21.13 17.10 -18.13
CA SER A 563 -20.71 17.58 -19.44
C SER A 563 -20.45 16.37 -20.37
N PRO A 564 -21.28 16.18 -21.41
CA PRO A 564 -21.14 15.03 -22.29
C PRO A 564 -19.92 15.14 -23.20
N LEU A 565 -19.45 13.98 -23.66
CA LEU A 565 -18.58 13.88 -24.83
C LEU A 565 -19.39 14.25 -26.08
N GLU A 566 -19.22 15.47 -26.60
CA GLU A 566 -19.99 15.99 -27.73
C GLU A 566 -19.29 15.69 -29.07
N LEU A 567 -19.80 14.71 -29.84
CA LEU A 567 -19.18 14.25 -31.09
C LEU A 567 -19.90 14.70 -32.38
N ASP A 568 -20.91 15.56 -32.33
CA ASP A 568 -21.70 15.99 -33.50
C ASP A 568 -22.09 14.82 -34.44
N ASN A 569 -21.62 14.82 -35.69
CA ASN A 569 -21.83 13.76 -36.69
C ASN A 569 -20.70 12.70 -36.69
N GLY A 570 -19.78 12.76 -35.72
CA GLY A 570 -18.66 11.85 -35.54
C GLY A 570 -19.07 10.46 -35.07
N GLU A 571 -18.10 9.54 -35.12
CA GLU A 571 -18.28 8.14 -34.79
C GLU A 571 -17.68 7.82 -33.41
N LEU A 572 -18.48 7.26 -32.50
CA LEU A 572 -18.01 6.70 -31.23
C LEU A 572 -17.79 5.19 -31.40
N VAL A 573 -16.55 4.73 -31.22
CA VAL A 573 -16.15 3.34 -31.27
C VAL A 573 -15.80 2.85 -29.87
N LEU A 574 -16.51 1.84 -29.38
CA LEU A 574 -16.24 1.20 -28.10
C LEU A 574 -15.61 -0.17 -28.36
N GLU A 575 -14.38 -0.40 -27.93
CA GLU A 575 -13.75 -1.72 -28.04
C GLU A 575 -14.19 -2.65 -26.92
N ILE A 576 -14.34 -3.94 -27.19
CA ILE A 576 -14.63 -4.93 -26.15
C ILE A 576 -13.64 -4.84 -24.97
N GLY A 577 -14.12 -4.89 -23.73
CA GLY A 577 -13.29 -4.73 -22.54
C GLY A 577 -13.19 -3.31 -21.98
N TYR A 578 -13.68 -2.28 -22.68
CA TYR A 578 -13.74 -0.90 -22.16
C TYR A 578 -14.57 -0.76 -20.88
N GLN A 579 -14.31 0.27 -20.08
CA GLN A 579 -15.20 0.66 -18.97
C GLN A 579 -15.65 2.11 -19.11
N TRP A 580 -16.93 2.36 -18.81
CA TRP A 580 -17.43 3.72 -18.67
C TRP A 580 -18.24 3.81 -17.38
N ILE A 581 -17.81 4.67 -16.46
CA ILE A 581 -18.36 4.79 -15.12
C ILE A 581 -18.96 6.19 -14.99
N LEU A 582 -20.26 6.26 -14.70
CA LEU A 582 -20.88 7.47 -14.18
C LEU A 582 -20.74 7.44 -12.65
N ASP A 583 -20.03 8.40 -12.08
CA ASP A 583 -19.67 8.45 -10.66
C ASP A 583 -20.37 9.62 -9.99
N GLY A 584 -21.30 9.36 -9.07
CA GLY A 584 -22.12 10.38 -8.42
C GLY A 584 -21.46 11.08 -7.24
N SER A 585 -20.16 10.85 -6.96
CA SER A 585 -19.48 11.33 -5.74
C SER A 585 -19.67 12.83 -5.45
N ASP A 586 -19.73 13.64 -6.50
CA ASP A 586 -19.77 15.11 -6.39
C ASP A 586 -21.18 15.68 -6.62
N TYR A 587 -22.14 14.81 -6.97
CA TYR A 587 -23.50 15.20 -7.25
C TYR A 587 -24.32 15.26 -5.96
N THR A 588 -24.72 16.47 -5.57
CA THR A 588 -25.56 16.71 -4.37
C THR A 588 -26.95 17.24 -4.74
N GLY A 589 -27.29 17.21 -6.03
CA GLY A 589 -28.56 17.68 -6.56
C GLY A 589 -29.73 16.74 -6.24
N THR A 590 -30.94 17.16 -6.62
CA THR A 590 -32.15 16.35 -6.46
C THR A 590 -32.39 15.46 -7.66
N TYR A 591 -32.76 14.19 -7.45
CA TYR A 591 -33.05 13.23 -8.51
C TYR A 591 -34.53 13.25 -8.95
N THR A 592 -34.87 14.17 -9.85
CA THR A 592 -36.21 14.28 -10.44
C THR A 592 -36.37 13.28 -11.57
N ILE A 593 -37.58 12.70 -11.71
CA ILE A 593 -37.86 11.78 -12.83
C ILE A 593 -37.72 12.55 -14.14
N GLY A 594 -36.93 12.01 -15.06
CA GLY A 594 -36.59 12.62 -16.33
C GLY A 594 -35.30 13.43 -16.32
N ASP A 595 -34.63 13.60 -15.17
CA ASP A 595 -33.28 14.16 -15.14
C ASP A 595 -32.31 13.23 -15.90
N GLN A 596 -31.38 13.84 -16.64
CA GLN A 596 -30.47 13.11 -17.53
C GLN A 596 -29.02 13.48 -17.22
N PHE A 597 -28.19 12.45 -17.11
CA PHE A 597 -26.73 12.55 -17.09
C PHE A 597 -26.21 12.06 -18.44
N VAL A 598 -26.02 13.01 -19.36
CA VAL A 598 -25.56 12.70 -20.71
C VAL A 598 -24.08 12.37 -20.67
N LEU A 599 -23.73 11.18 -21.20
CA LEU A 599 -22.35 10.69 -21.23
C LEU A 599 -21.68 11.06 -22.55
N ALA A 600 -22.39 10.83 -23.66
CA ALA A 600 -21.89 11.11 -25.00
C ALA A 600 -23.03 11.37 -25.98
N ASN A 601 -22.78 12.30 -26.91
CA ASN A 601 -23.57 12.53 -28.11
C ASN A 601 -22.71 12.19 -29.33
N PHE A 602 -23.30 11.54 -30.34
CA PHE A 602 -22.58 11.01 -31.51
C PHE A 602 -23.46 10.94 -32.75
N GLY A 603 -22.82 10.89 -33.92
CA GLY A 603 -23.50 10.62 -35.20
C GLY A 603 -23.70 9.13 -35.44
N THR A 604 -22.75 8.29 -35.04
CA THR A 604 -22.84 6.83 -35.14
C THR A 604 -22.12 6.18 -33.97
N LEU A 605 -22.71 5.11 -33.42
CA LEU A 605 -22.08 4.27 -32.41
C LEU A 605 -21.69 2.93 -33.03
N ILE A 606 -20.43 2.55 -32.88
CA ILE A 606 -19.92 1.22 -33.18
C ILE A 606 -19.47 0.61 -31.85
N GLY A 607 -19.96 -0.59 -31.55
CA GLY A 607 -19.55 -1.35 -30.39
C GLY A 607 -19.41 -2.83 -30.70
N PRO A 608 -18.99 -3.62 -29.72
CA PRO A 608 -18.81 -5.04 -29.92
C PRO A 608 -20.17 -5.74 -30.08
N SER A 609 -20.35 -6.40 -31.23
CA SER A 609 -21.47 -7.30 -31.50
C SER A 609 -20.98 -8.74 -31.59
N PHE A 610 -21.30 -9.59 -30.60
CA PHE A 610 -20.92 -11.01 -30.59
C PHE A 610 -22.15 -11.91 -30.64
N GLY A 611 -22.07 -12.98 -31.43
CA GLY A 611 -23.01 -14.12 -31.38
C GLY A 611 -24.35 -13.91 -32.09
N SER A 612 -24.95 -15.02 -32.53
CA SER A 612 -26.21 -15.07 -33.27
C SER A 612 -27.40 -14.73 -32.35
N GLY A 613 -27.88 -13.48 -32.39
CA GLY A 613 -29.25 -13.14 -31.96
C GLY A 613 -29.47 -12.89 -30.46
N ASN A 614 -28.60 -12.12 -29.81
CA ASN A 614 -28.76 -11.64 -28.41
C ASN A 614 -28.75 -12.72 -27.32
N GLU A 615 -28.40 -13.98 -27.62
CA GLU A 615 -28.51 -15.08 -26.65
C GLU A 615 -27.57 -14.94 -25.43
N ASP A 616 -26.47 -14.19 -25.54
CA ASP A 616 -25.52 -13.92 -24.43
C ASP A 616 -25.67 -12.52 -23.80
N GLY A 617 -26.67 -11.73 -24.23
CA GLY A 617 -26.95 -10.39 -23.69
C GLY A 617 -25.87 -9.34 -23.94
N PHE A 618 -24.85 -9.63 -24.75
CA PHE A 618 -23.72 -8.73 -24.98
C PHE A 618 -24.10 -7.62 -25.97
N SER A 619 -24.00 -6.37 -25.53
CA SER A 619 -24.37 -5.18 -26.31
C SER A 619 -23.26 -4.13 -26.27
N ASP A 620 -23.32 -3.17 -27.19
CA ASP A 620 -22.43 -2.00 -27.22
C ASP A 620 -22.35 -1.27 -25.86
N THR A 621 -23.37 -1.44 -25.01
CA THR A 621 -23.51 -0.76 -23.72
C THR A 621 -23.09 -1.60 -22.51
N ALA A 622 -22.54 -2.81 -22.69
CA ALA A 622 -22.18 -3.70 -21.58
C ALA A 622 -21.03 -3.17 -20.69
N GLY A 623 -20.24 -2.21 -21.18
CA GLY A 623 -19.15 -1.58 -20.43
C GLY A 623 -19.60 -0.51 -19.42
N PHE A 624 -20.81 0.03 -19.57
CA PHE A 624 -21.32 1.14 -18.74
C PHE A 624 -21.77 0.68 -17.35
N ARG A 625 -21.46 1.46 -16.31
CA ARG A 625 -22.00 1.32 -14.96
C ARG A 625 -22.12 2.67 -14.25
N THR A 626 -22.83 2.68 -13.14
CA THR A 626 -22.86 3.79 -12.19
C THR A 626 -22.12 3.44 -10.89
N ARG A 627 -21.76 4.41 -10.05
CA ARG A 627 -21.35 4.22 -8.64
C ARG A 627 -21.57 5.50 -7.83
N ASN A 628 -21.57 5.39 -6.49
CA ASN A 628 -21.59 6.54 -5.57
C ASN A 628 -22.77 7.50 -5.75
N PHE A 629 -23.98 6.98 -5.98
CA PHE A 629 -25.18 7.82 -6.04
C PHE A 629 -26.05 7.63 -4.79
N ASP A 630 -26.48 8.74 -4.20
CA ASP A 630 -27.48 8.78 -3.12
C ASP A 630 -28.90 8.91 -3.70
N LEU A 631 -29.33 7.91 -4.47
CA LEU A 631 -30.67 7.94 -5.07
C LEU A 631 -31.76 7.71 -4.01
N PRO A 632 -32.87 8.48 -4.04
CA PRO A 632 -34.05 8.10 -3.29
C PRO A 632 -34.51 6.70 -3.67
N ALA A 633 -34.92 5.88 -2.69
CA ALA A 633 -35.25 4.47 -2.92
C ALA A 633 -36.25 4.20 -4.08
N ASN A 634 -37.10 5.17 -4.45
CA ASN A 634 -38.03 5.08 -5.56
C ASN A 634 -37.50 5.66 -6.89
N ARG A 635 -36.18 5.81 -7.03
CA ARG A 635 -35.47 6.28 -8.23
C ARG A 635 -34.40 5.26 -8.61
N LYS A 636 -34.14 5.16 -9.91
CA LYS A 636 -32.96 4.47 -10.46
C LYS A 636 -32.40 5.23 -11.63
N LEU A 637 -31.11 5.05 -11.88
CA LEU A 637 -30.47 5.46 -13.12
C LEU A 637 -30.64 4.36 -14.16
N GLN A 638 -31.38 4.65 -15.23
CA GLN A 638 -31.55 3.75 -16.36
C GLN A 638 -30.67 4.23 -17.51
N LEU A 639 -29.79 3.36 -18.00
CA LEU A 639 -29.02 3.64 -19.20
C LEU A 639 -29.96 3.68 -20.42
N VAL A 640 -29.89 4.76 -21.18
CA VAL A 640 -30.64 4.97 -22.41
C VAL A 640 -29.67 5.17 -23.56
N LYS A 641 -29.80 4.31 -24.59
CA LYS A 641 -29.12 4.45 -25.87
C LYS A 641 -30.14 4.91 -26.92
N THR A 642 -29.88 6.05 -27.56
CA THR A 642 -30.65 6.53 -28.71
C THR A 642 -29.84 6.36 -30.00
N ALA A 643 -30.34 6.90 -31.12
CA ALA A 643 -29.59 6.91 -32.37
C ALA A 643 -28.35 7.84 -32.33
N SER A 644 -28.32 8.81 -31.41
CA SER A 644 -27.29 9.86 -31.38
C SER A 644 -26.78 10.21 -29.99
N SER A 645 -27.18 9.49 -28.94
CA SER A 645 -26.78 9.79 -27.56
C SER A 645 -26.78 8.54 -26.68
N ILE A 646 -25.90 8.52 -25.67
CA ILE A 646 -25.96 7.63 -24.52
C ILE A 646 -26.00 8.48 -23.25
N TYR A 647 -26.96 8.21 -22.39
CA TYR A 647 -27.15 8.92 -21.12
C TYR A 647 -27.78 8.00 -20.07
N TYR A 648 -27.63 8.37 -18.81
CA TYR A 648 -28.45 7.80 -17.74
C TYR A 648 -29.64 8.71 -17.47
N GLU A 649 -30.84 8.15 -17.44
CA GLU A 649 -32.07 8.84 -17.06
C GLU A 649 -32.49 8.43 -15.66
N VAL A 650 -32.83 9.41 -14.82
CA VAL A 650 -33.51 9.15 -13.56
C VAL A 650 -34.94 8.72 -13.85
N VAL A 651 -35.25 7.46 -13.60
CA VAL A 651 -36.59 6.91 -13.80
C VAL A 651 -37.20 6.46 -12.47
N ALA A 652 -38.52 6.34 -12.43
CA ALA A 652 -39.19 5.73 -11.29
C ALA A 652 -38.79 4.25 -11.16
N GLN A 653 -38.57 3.80 -9.92
CA GLN A 653 -38.51 2.38 -9.60
C GLN A 653 -39.41 2.03 -8.41
N THR A 654 -39.75 0.76 -8.31
CA THR A 654 -40.30 0.20 -7.07
C THR A 654 -39.26 0.34 -5.98
N ALA A 655 -39.61 0.99 -4.88
CA ALA A 655 -38.70 1.09 -3.75
C ALA A 655 -38.43 -0.30 -3.16
N ALA A 656 -37.15 -0.65 -3.04
CA ALA A 656 -36.73 -1.87 -2.39
C ALA A 656 -37.27 -1.93 -0.96
N THR A 657 -37.82 -3.09 -0.59
CA THR A 657 -38.31 -3.37 0.76
C THR A 657 -37.51 -4.51 1.36
N GLY A 658 -37.29 -4.47 2.68
CA GLY A 658 -36.49 -5.47 3.38
C GLY A 658 -35.05 -5.01 3.65
N PRO A 659 -34.19 -5.93 4.11
CA PRO A 659 -32.81 -5.62 4.47
C PRO A 659 -31.90 -5.58 3.25
N ASN A 660 -30.67 -5.10 3.44
CA ASN A 660 -29.57 -5.43 2.54
C ASN A 660 -29.31 -6.95 2.62
N ILE A 661 -28.83 -7.57 1.54
CA ILE A 661 -28.67 -9.02 1.46
C ILE A 661 -27.23 -9.35 1.02
N ILE A 662 -26.55 -10.18 1.78
CA ILE A 662 -25.25 -10.76 1.38
C ILE A 662 -25.36 -12.28 1.45
N ILE A 663 -25.10 -12.96 0.34
CA ILE A 663 -24.88 -14.41 0.33
C ILE A 663 -23.38 -14.65 0.21
N ILE A 664 -22.81 -15.32 1.21
CA ILE A 664 -21.45 -15.84 1.17
C ILE A 664 -21.56 -17.34 0.88
N ASN A 665 -21.31 -17.72 -0.38
CA ASN A 665 -21.40 -19.09 -0.88
C ASN A 665 -20.00 -19.67 -1.15
N VAL A 666 -19.42 -20.33 -0.15
CA VAL A 666 -18.08 -20.93 -0.22
C VAL A 666 -18.08 -22.20 -1.07
N ASP A 667 -16.90 -22.67 -1.44
CA ASP A 667 -16.70 -23.81 -2.32
C ASP A 667 -16.22 -25.04 -1.54
N ASP A 668 -16.70 -26.23 -1.90
CA ASP A 668 -16.15 -27.51 -1.44
C ASP A 668 -16.24 -27.80 0.08
N MET A 669 -17.08 -27.09 0.86
CA MET A 669 -17.22 -27.28 2.31
C MET A 669 -18.46 -28.08 2.72
N ALA A 670 -18.25 -29.29 3.26
CA ALA A 670 -19.36 -30.13 3.73
C ALA A 670 -19.90 -29.68 5.10
N GLY A 671 -21.19 -29.80 5.33
CA GLY A 671 -21.80 -29.45 6.62
C GLY A 671 -21.38 -30.41 7.75
N GLY A 672 -21.00 -29.86 8.89
CA GLY A 672 -20.67 -30.59 10.10
C GLY A 672 -19.17 -30.85 10.34
N GLN A 673 -18.26 -30.20 9.60
CA GLN A 673 -16.83 -30.51 9.71
C GLN A 673 -15.85 -29.34 9.56
N HIS A 674 -16.24 -28.17 9.03
CA HIS A 674 -15.26 -27.14 8.66
C HIS A 674 -15.02 -26.08 9.73
N PHE A 675 -16.03 -25.78 10.54
CA PHE A 675 -16.05 -24.62 11.44
C PHE A 675 -16.20 -25.00 12.91
N ASN A 676 -15.84 -24.08 13.82
CA ASN A 676 -15.95 -24.30 15.26
C ASN A 676 -17.41 -24.49 15.72
N PHE A 677 -18.34 -23.68 15.22
CA PHE A 677 -19.78 -23.93 15.43
C PHE A 677 -20.26 -25.30 14.94
N GLU A 678 -19.53 -25.96 14.03
CA GLU A 678 -19.80 -27.33 13.58
C GLU A 678 -19.09 -28.42 14.39
N GLY A 679 -18.26 -28.03 15.36
CA GLY A 679 -17.52 -28.93 16.23
C GLY A 679 -16.08 -29.19 15.79
N ARG A 680 -15.56 -28.50 14.78
CA ARG A 680 -14.15 -28.58 14.40
C ARG A 680 -13.29 -27.72 15.34
N ASP A 681 -12.19 -28.28 15.80
CA ASP A 681 -11.20 -27.50 16.57
C ASP A 681 -10.40 -26.55 15.65
N CYS A 682 -10.95 -25.36 15.38
CA CYS A 682 -10.39 -24.32 14.53
C CYS A 682 -10.77 -22.92 15.04
N ILE A 683 -10.15 -21.86 14.50
CA ILE A 683 -10.38 -20.48 14.93
C ILE A 683 -11.30 -19.78 13.92
N THR A 684 -12.58 -19.61 14.28
CA THR A 684 -13.59 -18.89 13.47
C THR A 684 -14.58 -18.08 14.32
N PRO A 685 -14.09 -17.14 15.16
CA PRO A 685 -14.92 -16.44 16.15
C PRO A 685 -16.01 -15.57 15.52
N THR A 686 -15.79 -15.02 14.33
CA THR A 686 -16.77 -14.16 13.66
C THR A 686 -17.97 -14.98 13.20
N LEU A 687 -17.72 -16.11 12.54
CA LEU A 687 -18.76 -17.07 12.13
C LEU A 687 -19.50 -17.65 13.36
N ASP A 688 -18.79 -17.96 14.44
CA ASP A 688 -19.41 -18.41 15.70
C ASP A 688 -20.35 -17.34 16.28
N THR A 689 -19.97 -16.07 16.18
CA THR A 689 -20.81 -14.92 16.57
C THR A 689 -22.03 -14.80 15.66
N LEU A 690 -21.88 -14.96 14.34
CA LEU A 690 -23.02 -14.95 13.41
C LEU A 690 -24.02 -16.07 13.71
N VAL A 691 -23.53 -17.25 14.12
CA VAL A 691 -24.39 -18.39 14.51
C VAL A 691 -25.08 -18.13 15.84
N SER A 692 -24.35 -17.73 16.87
CA SER A 692 -24.89 -17.52 18.23
C SER A 692 -25.90 -16.36 18.31
N SER A 693 -25.84 -15.43 17.35
CA SER A 693 -26.80 -14.32 17.21
C SER A 693 -27.72 -14.46 15.99
N GLY A 694 -27.77 -15.64 15.35
CA GLY A 694 -28.51 -15.87 14.10
C GLY A 694 -29.43 -17.10 14.14
N LEU A 695 -29.67 -17.67 12.98
CA LEU A 695 -30.44 -18.89 12.76
C LEU A 695 -29.57 -19.92 12.04
N ARG A 696 -29.31 -21.05 12.70
CA ARG A 696 -28.54 -22.16 12.14
C ARG A 696 -29.47 -23.25 11.60
N PHE A 697 -29.18 -23.74 10.40
CA PHE A 697 -29.90 -24.87 9.80
C PHE A 697 -29.01 -26.12 9.86
N THR A 698 -29.37 -27.10 10.69
CA THR A 698 -28.53 -28.29 10.91
C THR A 698 -28.70 -29.37 9.84
N SER A 699 -29.77 -29.29 9.05
CA SER A 699 -30.15 -30.26 8.02
C SER A 699 -30.29 -29.64 6.62
N ALA A 700 -29.48 -28.61 6.32
CA ALA A 700 -29.42 -27.98 5.00
C ALA A 700 -28.67 -28.82 3.97
N SER A 701 -29.09 -28.76 2.71
CA SER A 701 -28.47 -29.53 1.61
C SER A 701 -28.42 -28.76 0.30
N ALA A 702 -27.32 -28.94 -0.41
CA ALA A 702 -27.18 -28.59 -1.82
C ALA A 702 -28.11 -29.43 -2.71
N ALA A 703 -28.59 -28.81 -3.79
CA ALA A 703 -29.41 -29.49 -4.79
C ALA A 703 -28.58 -30.33 -5.78
N SER A 704 -27.27 -30.06 -5.86
CA SER A 704 -26.30 -30.87 -6.60
C SER A 704 -24.98 -30.90 -5.82
N THR A 705 -24.14 -31.90 -6.09
CA THR A 705 -22.89 -32.11 -5.34
C THR A 705 -21.64 -31.79 -6.19
N VAL A 706 -21.82 -30.85 -7.11
CA VAL A 706 -20.81 -30.23 -7.99
C VAL A 706 -21.15 -28.75 -8.20
N CYS A 707 -20.11 -27.93 -8.44
CA CYS A 707 -20.19 -26.47 -8.38
C CYS A 707 -21.29 -25.85 -9.25
N GLY A 708 -21.21 -25.97 -10.59
CA GLY A 708 -22.10 -25.26 -11.52
C GLY A 708 -23.59 -25.55 -11.29
N PRO A 709 -24.03 -26.82 -11.34
CA PRO A 709 -25.40 -27.21 -11.04
C PRO A 709 -25.91 -26.75 -9.66
N SER A 710 -25.06 -26.75 -8.62
CA SER A 710 -25.48 -26.31 -7.29
C SER A 710 -25.68 -24.79 -7.21
N ARG A 711 -24.73 -24.03 -7.76
CA ARG A 711 -24.80 -22.55 -7.83
C ARG A 711 -25.97 -22.09 -8.70
N TYR A 712 -26.20 -22.76 -9.83
CA TYR A 712 -27.40 -22.57 -10.65
C TYR A 712 -28.67 -22.77 -9.81
N ALA A 713 -28.77 -23.86 -9.04
CA ALA A 713 -29.96 -24.13 -8.23
C ALA A 713 -30.18 -23.11 -7.11
N LEU A 714 -29.10 -22.63 -6.49
CA LEU A 714 -29.14 -21.57 -5.49
C LEU A 714 -29.67 -20.25 -6.08
N LEU A 715 -29.18 -19.85 -7.26
CA LEU A 715 -29.53 -18.57 -7.89
C LEU A 715 -30.88 -18.59 -8.63
N THR A 716 -31.33 -19.74 -9.12
CA THR A 716 -32.57 -19.83 -9.92
C THR A 716 -33.73 -20.46 -9.18
N SER A 717 -33.49 -21.06 -8.01
CA SER A 717 -34.46 -21.91 -7.30
C SER A 717 -34.97 -23.07 -8.18
N ARG A 718 -34.14 -23.57 -9.10
CA ARG A 718 -34.51 -24.67 -10.00
C ARG A 718 -33.46 -25.77 -9.96
N TRP A 719 -33.88 -27.01 -10.05
CA TRP A 719 -32.93 -28.10 -10.28
C TRP A 719 -32.26 -27.94 -11.66
N ALA A 720 -31.00 -28.37 -11.78
CA ALA A 720 -30.21 -28.23 -13.01
C ALA A 720 -30.86 -28.94 -14.22
N SER A 721 -31.62 -30.01 -13.97
CA SER A 721 -32.47 -30.70 -14.96
C SER A 721 -33.57 -29.86 -15.57
N ARG A 722 -33.85 -28.68 -15.02
CA ARG A 722 -34.81 -27.72 -15.57
C ARG A 722 -34.13 -26.59 -16.34
N ASN A 723 -32.81 -26.63 -16.52
CA ASN A 723 -32.11 -25.63 -17.31
C ASN A 723 -32.63 -25.66 -18.75
N THR A 724 -32.90 -24.47 -19.31
CA THR A 724 -33.42 -24.31 -20.68
C THR A 724 -32.51 -23.48 -21.58
N SER A 725 -31.25 -23.27 -21.20
CA SER A 725 -30.28 -22.58 -22.03
C SER A 725 -30.05 -23.33 -23.34
N ALA A 726 -29.70 -22.61 -24.41
CA ALA A 726 -29.52 -23.20 -25.73
C ALA A 726 -28.43 -24.29 -25.72
N GLN A 727 -27.29 -24.05 -25.06
CA GLN A 727 -26.20 -25.02 -24.94
C GLN A 727 -26.63 -26.23 -24.11
N PHE A 728 -27.35 -26.01 -23.01
CA PHE A 728 -27.86 -27.09 -22.18
C PHE A 728 -28.79 -28.01 -22.97
N ILE A 729 -29.75 -27.44 -23.70
CA ILE A 729 -30.72 -28.19 -24.51
C ILE A 729 -30.06 -28.88 -25.71
N ALA A 730 -29.02 -28.29 -26.29
CA ALA A 730 -28.23 -28.92 -27.35
C ALA A 730 -27.51 -30.18 -26.86
N HIS A 731 -26.92 -30.15 -25.67
CA HIS A 731 -26.27 -31.31 -25.05
C HIS A 731 -27.26 -32.34 -24.49
N TYR A 732 -28.35 -31.87 -23.90
CA TYR A 732 -29.35 -32.68 -23.19
C TYR A 732 -30.77 -32.36 -23.65
N PRO A 733 -31.19 -32.86 -24.84
CA PRO A 733 -32.50 -32.56 -25.40
C PRO A 733 -33.65 -32.97 -24.46
N LEU A 734 -34.76 -32.23 -24.52
CA LEU A 734 -35.95 -32.53 -23.72
C LEU A 734 -36.43 -33.98 -23.94
N GLY A 735 -36.79 -34.65 -22.84
CA GLY A 735 -37.22 -36.04 -22.84
C GLY A 735 -36.08 -37.08 -22.87
N THR A 736 -34.82 -36.64 -22.86
CA THR A 736 -33.66 -37.53 -22.73
C THR A 736 -33.10 -37.55 -21.29
N LEU A 737 -32.26 -38.53 -20.98
CA LEU A 737 -31.60 -38.62 -19.69
C LEU A 737 -30.35 -37.71 -19.67
N GLY A 738 -30.48 -36.55 -19.04
CA GLY A 738 -29.37 -35.61 -18.86
C GLY A 738 -28.31 -36.10 -17.87
N ARG A 739 -27.04 -35.79 -18.17
CA ARG A 739 -25.89 -35.99 -17.29
C ARG A 739 -25.46 -34.63 -16.74
N PHE A 740 -25.62 -34.39 -15.44
CA PHE A 740 -25.24 -33.09 -14.86
C PHE A 740 -23.81 -33.10 -14.34
N ALA A 741 -22.89 -32.47 -15.05
CA ALA A 741 -21.51 -32.34 -14.63
C ALA A 741 -21.18 -30.89 -14.23
N VAL A 742 -19.89 -30.64 -13.99
CA VAL A 742 -19.39 -29.42 -13.37
C VAL A 742 -19.65 -28.17 -14.24
N ALA A 743 -19.51 -28.28 -15.56
CA ALA A 743 -19.51 -27.13 -16.47
C ALA A 743 -20.78 -26.99 -17.33
N ASP A 744 -21.60 -28.04 -17.37
CA ASP A 744 -22.71 -28.16 -18.31
C ASP A 744 -23.98 -27.42 -17.82
N THR A 745 -23.89 -26.39 -16.99
CA THR A 745 -25.07 -25.67 -16.43
C THR A 745 -24.79 -24.19 -16.29
N GLU A 746 -25.36 -23.40 -17.19
CA GLU A 746 -25.23 -21.94 -17.25
C GLU A 746 -26.53 -21.23 -16.85
N LEU A 747 -26.46 -19.96 -16.47
CA LEU A 747 -27.66 -19.14 -16.31
C LEU A 747 -28.30 -18.87 -17.67
N GLU A 748 -29.63 -18.92 -17.73
CA GLU A 748 -30.35 -18.55 -18.94
C GLU A 748 -30.40 -17.02 -19.12
N SER A 749 -30.41 -16.55 -20.37
CA SER A 749 -30.54 -15.14 -20.74
C SER A 749 -31.96 -14.58 -20.61
N ASP A 750 -32.84 -15.28 -19.90
CA ASP A 750 -34.24 -14.91 -19.67
C ASP A 750 -34.45 -13.99 -18.46
N ASN A 751 -33.37 -13.62 -17.76
CA ASN A 751 -33.38 -12.82 -16.53
C ASN A 751 -34.25 -13.43 -15.41
N GLN A 752 -34.40 -14.76 -15.37
CA GLN A 752 -35.15 -15.46 -14.32
C GLN A 752 -34.20 -16.07 -13.27
N ASN A 753 -33.43 -15.21 -12.63
CA ASN A 753 -32.50 -15.55 -11.54
C ASN A 753 -32.53 -14.50 -10.42
N LEU A 754 -31.95 -14.83 -9.27
CA LEU A 754 -31.98 -14.01 -8.06
C LEU A 754 -31.39 -12.61 -8.24
N GLY A 755 -30.30 -12.46 -9.01
CA GLY A 755 -29.73 -11.15 -9.32
C GLY A 755 -30.74 -10.29 -10.08
N ALA A 756 -31.23 -10.79 -11.21
CA ALA A 756 -32.22 -10.07 -12.03
C ALA A 756 -33.54 -9.77 -11.29
N TRP A 757 -34.05 -10.70 -10.49
CA TRP A 757 -35.27 -10.47 -9.71
C TRP A 757 -35.07 -9.39 -8.64
N LEU A 758 -33.95 -9.40 -7.92
CA LEU A 758 -33.69 -8.37 -6.91
C LEU A 758 -33.40 -7.01 -7.55
N GLN A 759 -32.70 -6.98 -8.69
CA GLN A 759 -32.53 -5.77 -9.49
C GLN A 759 -33.89 -5.18 -9.90
N GLN A 760 -34.82 -6.01 -10.37
CA GLN A 760 -36.19 -5.58 -10.68
C GLN A 760 -36.98 -5.15 -9.43
N ALA A 761 -36.66 -5.68 -8.25
CA ALA A 761 -37.23 -5.29 -6.97
C ALA A 761 -36.63 -3.98 -6.40
N GLY A 762 -35.77 -3.30 -7.16
CA GLY A 762 -35.17 -2.01 -6.79
C GLY A 762 -33.89 -2.13 -5.96
N TYR A 763 -33.30 -3.32 -5.88
CA TYR A 763 -32.00 -3.52 -5.26
C TYR A 763 -30.88 -3.25 -6.25
N ARG A 764 -29.80 -2.65 -5.75
CA ARG A 764 -28.50 -2.69 -6.40
C ARG A 764 -27.90 -4.09 -6.30
N THR A 765 -27.44 -4.69 -7.38
CA THR A 765 -26.96 -6.08 -7.37
C THR A 765 -25.48 -6.21 -7.67
N GLY A 766 -24.78 -7.02 -6.88
CA GLY A 766 -23.33 -7.20 -6.94
C GLY A 766 -22.93 -8.67 -6.94
N MET A 767 -21.84 -8.98 -7.63
CA MET A 767 -21.23 -10.31 -7.62
C MET A 767 -19.71 -10.25 -7.56
N VAL A 768 -19.12 -11.06 -6.66
CA VAL A 768 -17.67 -11.24 -6.56
C VAL A 768 -17.31 -12.70 -6.31
N GLY A 769 -16.10 -13.11 -6.72
CA GLY A 769 -15.63 -14.48 -6.58
C GLY A 769 -16.14 -15.41 -7.69
N LYS A 770 -16.36 -16.69 -7.37
CA LYS A 770 -16.60 -17.75 -8.36
C LYS A 770 -18.05 -17.82 -8.85
N GLY A 771 -18.22 -17.64 -10.17
CA GLY A 771 -19.48 -17.94 -10.86
C GLY A 771 -19.65 -19.42 -11.13
N HIS A 772 -18.97 -19.95 -12.14
CA HIS A 772 -19.09 -21.33 -12.62
C HIS A 772 -20.49 -21.69 -13.18
N PHE A 773 -21.17 -20.68 -13.73
CA PHE A 773 -22.47 -20.80 -14.41
C PHE A 773 -22.54 -19.83 -15.61
N THR A 774 -21.37 -19.49 -16.17
CA THR A 774 -21.22 -18.75 -17.43
C THR A 774 -20.96 -19.73 -18.58
N ASP A 775 -21.14 -19.23 -19.81
CA ASP A 775 -21.03 -19.97 -21.08
C ASP A 775 -19.94 -21.05 -21.09
N ASP A 776 -20.36 -22.31 -21.22
CA ASP A 776 -19.48 -23.49 -21.20
C ASP A 776 -18.48 -23.49 -22.39
N ASP A 777 -18.80 -22.81 -23.50
CA ASP A 777 -17.88 -22.65 -24.63
C ASP A 777 -16.57 -21.96 -24.22
N LEU A 778 -16.59 -21.14 -23.16
CA LEU A 778 -15.42 -20.44 -22.63
C LEU A 778 -14.41 -21.38 -21.96
N ASN A 779 -14.75 -22.66 -21.75
CA ASN A 779 -13.81 -23.67 -21.28
C ASN A 779 -12.86 -24.16 -22.36
N GLN A 780 -13.18 -23.92 -23.63
CA GLN A 780 -12.34 -24.21 -24.78
C GLN A 780 -11.62 -22.92 -25.23
N THR A 781 -10.30 -22.86 -25.05
CA THR A 781 -9.50 -21.66 -25.41
C THR A 781 -9.56 -21.33 -26.91
N THR A 782 -9.92 -22.30 -27.75
CA THR A 782 -10.17 -22.09 -29.19
C THR A 782 -11.37 -21.18 -29.46
N ASN A 783 -12.30 -21.06 -28.52
CA ASN A 783 -13.49 -20.23 -28.63
C ASN A 783 -13.28 -18.82 -28.04
N TRP A 784 -12.14 -18.56 -27.39
CA TRP A 784 -11.89 -17.30 -26.69
C TRP A 784 -11.98 -16.10 -27.62
N SER A 785 -11.31 -16.14 -28.77
CA SER A 785 -11.29 -15.02 -29.71
C SER A 785 -12.67 -14.67 -30.27
N VAL A 786 -13.52 -15.66 -30.55
CA VAL A 786 -14.90 -15.42 -31.00
C VAL A 786 -15.83 -14.94 -29.89
N LYS A 787 -15.37 -14.98 -28.63
CA LYS A 787 -16.06 -14.44 -27.45
C LYS A 787 -15.39 -13.16 -26.94
N GLY A 788 -14.41 -12.62 -27.68
CA GLY A 788 -13.72 -11.38 -27.32
C GLY A 788 -12.60 -11.52 -26.30
N LEU A 789 -12.24 -12.75 -25.94
CA LEU A 789 -11.12 -13.05 -25.05
C LEU A 789 -9.82 -13.24 -25.86
N LEU A 790 -8.71 -12.79 -25.29
CA LEU A 790 -7.37 -12.91 -25.82
C LEU A 790 -6.69 -14.17 -25.27
N THR A 791 -5.98 -14.89 -26.13
CA THR A 791 -5.25 -16.10 -25.73
C THR A 791 -3.85 -15.77 -25.21
N TYR A 792 -3.42 -16.55 -24.22
CA TYR A 792 -2.08 -16.48 -23.62
C TYR A 792 -1.53 -17.90 -23.36
N PRO A 793 -0.20 -18.08 -23.29
CA PRO A 793 0.41 -19.36 -22.94
C PRO A 793 0.08 -19.75 -21.50
N SER A 794 -0.11 -21.05 -21.23
CA SER A 794 -0.43 -21.53 -19.89
C SER A 794 0.72 -21.40 -18.89
N ASN A 795 1.97 -21.38 -19.39
CA ASN A 795 3.20 -21.29 -18.60
C ASN A 795 3.77 -19.86 -18.54
N ALA A 796 3.10 -18.87 -19.13
CA ALA A 796 3.53 -17.47 -19.05
C ALA A 796 3.28 -16.94 -17.63
N ASP A 797 4.22 -16.17 -17.10
CA ASP A 797 4.09 -15.56 -15.77
C ASP A 797 3.73 -14.06 -15.92
N PRO A 798 2.49 -13.64 -15.58
CA PRO A 798 2.06 -12.26 -15.71
C PRO A 798 2.86 -11.27 -14.86
N LYS A 799 3.64 -11.74 -13.88
CA LYS A 799 4.57 -10.90 -13.12
C LYS A 799 5.75 -10.40 -13.97
N THR A 800 6.18 -11.20 -14.95
CA THR A 800 7.37 -10.91 -15.79
C THR A 800 7.03 -10.66 -17.27
N ASP A 801 5.78 -10.91 -17.67
CA ASP A 801 5.26 -10.70 -19.02
C ASP A 801 4.08 -9.73 -18.98
N ALA A 802 4.38 -8.43 -19.16
CA ALA A 802 3.39 -7.36 -19.16
C ALA A 802 2.31 -7.55 -20.22
N THR A 803 2.67 -8.02 -21.43
CA THR A 803 1.71 -8.33 -22.50
C THR A 803 0.73 -9.42 -22.09
N THR A 804 1.21 -10.49 -21.44
CA THR A 804 0.33 -11.55 -20.94
C THR A 804 -0.56 -11.04 -19.81
N ASN A 805 -0.01 -10.26 -18.88
CA ASN A 805 -0.78 -9.64 -17.80
C ASN A 805 -1.93 -8.78 -18.35
N ALA A 806 -1.61 -7.93 -19.33
CA ALA A 806 -2.54 -7.07 -20.04
C ALA A 806 -3.71 -7.85 -20.68
N LYS A 807 -3.42 -8.99 -21.31
CA LYS A 807 -4.45 -9.88 -21.87
C LYS A 807 -5.34 -10.49 -20.79
N MET A 808 -4.79 -10.83 -19.63
CA MET A 808 -5.55 -11.37 -18.50
C MET A 808 -6.50 -10.31 -17.94
N GLN A 809 -6.04 -9.06 -17.79
CA GLN A 809 -6.88 -7.95 -17.34
C GLN A 809 -8.00 -7.65 -18.35
N HIS A 810 -7.68 -7.63 -19.66
CA HIS A 810 -8.68 -7.53 -20.73
C HIS A 810 -9.75 -8.63 -20.59
N ASN A 811 -9.32 -9.89 -20.50
CA ASN A 811 -10.22 -11.03 -20.39
C ASN A 811 -11.13 -10.91 -19.16
N HIS A 812 -10.58 -10.47 -18.03
CA HIS A 812 -11.35 -10.25 -16.81
C HIS A 812 -12.42 -9.16 -16.98
N ARG A 813 -12.09 -8.03 -17.61
CA ARG A 813 -13.07 -6.98 -17.92
C ARG A 813 -14.21 -7.51 -18.80
N VAL A 814 -13.88 -8.27 -19.84
CA VAL A 814 -14.87 -8.90 -20.73
C VAL A 814 -15.77 -9.88 -19.98
N LEU A 815 -15.20 -10.71 -19.10
CA LEU A 815 -15.97 -11.66 -18.29
C LEU A 815 -16.91 -10.94 -17.31
N CYS A 816 -16.46 -9.84 -16.69
CA CYS A 816 -17.31 -9.02 -15.82
C CYS A 816 -18.47 -8.38 -16.60
N GLN A 817 -18.21 -7.81 -17.78
CA GLN A 817 -19.24 -7.27 -18.68
C GLN A 817 -20.30 -8.33 -19.04
N ARG A 818 -19.86 -9.55 -19.40
CA ARG A 818 -20.77 -10.67 -19.71
C ARG A 818 -21.64 -11.04 -18.51
N MET A 819 -21.07 -11.07 -17.32
CA MET A 819 -21.80 -11.45 -16.10
C MET A 819 -22.85 -10.40 -15.70
N ARG A 820 -22.57 -9.10 -15.92
CA ARG A 820 -23.54 -8.02 -15.64
C ARG A 820 -24.87 -8.19 -16.39
N ALA A 821 -24.82 -8.77 -17.61
CA ALA A 821 -26.00 -9.03 -18.43
C ALA A 821 -27.03 -9.98 -17.77
N PHE A 822 -26.66 -10.73 -16.73
CA PHE A 822 -27.56 -11.63 -15.98
C PHE A 822 -28.21 -10.99 -14.75
N GLY A 823 -28.19 -9.65 -14.64
CA GLY A 823 -28.86 -8.92 -13.57
C GLY A 823 -27.96 -8.57 -12.38
N PHE A 824 -26.68 -8.33 -12.65
CA PHE A 824 -25.72 -7.79 -11.67
C PHE A 824 -25.25 -6.41 -12.13
N ASP A 825 -25.52 -5.36 -11.37
CA ASP A 825 -25.03 -4.00 -11.68
C ASP A 825 -23.51 -3.88 -11.52
N TYR A 826 -22.96 -4.61 -10.54
CA TYR A 826 -21.55 -4.66 -10.21
C TYR A 826 -21.00 -6.10 -10.32
N VAL A 827 -19.92 -6.26 -11.05
CA VAL A 827 -19.14 -7.51 -11.08
C VAL A 827 -17.67 -7.15 -11.03
N SER A 828 -16.98 -7.63 -10.00
CA SER A 828 -15.54 -7.45 -9.80
C SER A 828 -14.95 -8.66 -9.09
N SER A 829 -13.62 -8.75 -9.01
CA SER A 829 -12.91 -9.88 -8.38
C SER A 829 -13.45 -11.26 -8.81
N TYR A 830 -13.85 -11.35 -10.08
CA TYR A 830 -14.64 -12.44 -10.63
C TYR A 830 -13.77 -13.60 -11.14
N TYR A 831 -14.13 -14.82 -10.74
CA TYR A 831 -13.59 -16.06 -11.27
C TYR A 831 -14.69 -16.73 -12.10
N LYS A 832 -14.52 -16.81 -13.43
CA LYS A 832 -15.55 -17.42 -14.29
C LYS A 832 -15.84 -18.88 -13.92
N ALA A 833 -14.82 -19.61 -13.48
CA ALA A 833 -14.87 -21.05 -13.24
C ALA A 833 -13.79 -21.47 -12.22
N ASN A 834 -13.35 -22.74 -12.22
CA ASN A 834 -12.27 -23.19 -11.37
C ASN A 834 -10.95 -22.50 -11.71
N LEU A 835 -10.02 -22.42 -10.74
CA LEU A 835 -8.70 -21.81 -10.92
C LEU A 835 -7.89 -22.44 -12.06
N ALA A 836 -7.91 -23.77 -12.18
CA ALA A 836 -7.27 -24.47 -13.30
C ALA A 836 -7.92 -24.18 -14.67
N GLU A 837 -9.17 -23.69 -14.69
CA GLU A 837 -9.90 -23.29 -15.90
C GLU A 837 -9.66 -21.83 -16.28
N LEU A 838 -8.80 -21.11 -15.53
CA LEU A 838 -8.17 -19.86 -15.97
C LEU A 838 -7.07 -20.11 -17.01
N ARG A 839 -6.67 -21.39 -17.18
CA ARG A 839 -5.72 -21.88 -18.19
C ARG A 839 -4.33 -21.25 -18.09
N ASN A 840 -3.90 -20.90 -16.88
CA ASN A 840 -2.56 -20.42 -16.58
C ASN A 840 -2.09 -20.96 -15.23
N ASP A 841 -0.81 -21.37 -15.15
CA ASP A 841 -0.23 -22.04 -13.99
C ASP A 841 0.01 -21.08 -12.81
N ALA A 842 0.36 -19.82 -13.08
CA ALA A 842 0.62 -18.79 -12.07
C ALA A 842 -0.69 -18.30 -11.43
N LEU A 843 -1.77 -18.18 -12.22
CA LEU A 843 -3.09 -17.78 -11.71
C LEU A 843 -3.81 -18.87 -10.92
N ASN A 844 -3.26 -20.08 -10.86
CA ASN A 844 -3.86 -21.22 -10.19
C ASN A 844 -3.63 -21.18 -8.66
N VAL A 845 -3.96 -20.06 -8.04
CA VAL A 845 -3.81 -19.75 -6.61
C VAL A 845 -5.02 -19.00 -6.06
N HIS A 846 -5.36 -19.23 -4.80
CA HIS A 846 -6.48 -18.53 -4.16
C HIS A 846 -6.07 -17.13 -3.70
N ASN A 847 -7.00 -16.19 -3.85
CA ASN A 847 -6.83 -14.83 -3.37
C ASN A 847 -8.12 -14.35 -2.69
N GLN A 848 -8.23 -14.63 -1.39
CA GLN A 848 -9.42 -14.25 -0.63
C GLN A 848 -9.46 -12.75 -0.37
N GLU A 849 -8.30 -12.11 -0.20
CA GLU A 849 -8.19 -10.67 -0.02
C GLU A 849 -8.81 -9.96 -1.21
N TRP A 850 -8.46 -10.36 -2.43
CA TRP A 850 -9.01 -9.76 -3.65
C TRP A 850 -10.53 -9.92 -3.79
N ILE A 851 -11.08 -11.11 -3.48
CA ILE A 851 -12.54 -11.32 -3.47
C ILE A 851 -13.21 -10.45 -2.40
N THR A 852 -12.59 -10.34 -1.22
CA THR A 852 -13.09 -9.52 -0.11
C THR A 852 -13.05 -8.05 -0.47
N LYS A 853 -11.95 -7.56 -1.06
CA LYS A 853 -11.82 -6.18 -1.54
C LYS A 853 -12.97 -5.83 -2.49
N GLY A 854 -13.23 -6.69 -3.49
CA GLY A 854 -14.33 -6.46 -4.42
C GLY A 854 -15.71 -6.37 -3.73
N ALA A 855 -15.92 -7.12 -2.64
CA ALA A 855 -17.14 -7.02 -1.82
C ALA A 855 -17.19 -5.72 -1.00
N LEU A 856 -16.05 -5.28 -0.45
CA LEU A 856 -15.95 -4.03 0.31
C LEU A 856 -16.15 -2.82 -0.59
N ASP A 857 -15.55 -2.82 -1.78
CA ASP A 857 -15.72 -1.79 -2.81
C ASP A 857 -17.21 -1.69 -3.23
N PHE A 858 -17.88 -2.83 -3.42
CA PHE A 858 -19.32 -2.84 -3.69
C PHE A 858 -20.16 -2.24 -2.55
N ILE A 859 -19.84 -2.57 -1.30
CA ILE A 859 -20.55 -1.99 -0.16
C ILE A 859 -20.27 -0.48 -0.09
N GLU A 860 -19.03 -0.05 -0.30
CA GLU A 860 -18.65 1.35 -0.31
C GLU A 860 -19.40 2.13 -1.40
N GLU A 861 -19.45 1.61 -2.63
CA GLU A 861 -20.10 2.30 -3.75
C GLU A 861 -21.64 2.39 -3.63
N ASN A 862 -22.27 1.63 -2.72
CA ASN A 862 -23.73 1.42 -2.72
C ASN A 862 -24.37 1.37 -1.31
N HIS A 863 -23.68 1.82 -0.25
CA HIS A 863 -24.17 1.71 1.14
C HIS A 863 -25.44 2.52 1.44
N ASP A 864 -25.71 3.57 0.65
CA ASP A 864 -26.91 4.41 0.74
C ASP A 864 -28.13 3.78 0.06
N GLU A 865 -27.93 2.78 -0.80
CA GLU A 865 -28.99 2.05 -1.47
C GLU A 865 -29.25 0.67 -0.83
N ARG A 866 -30.40 0.08 -1.14
CA ARG A 866 -30.63 -1.33 -0.84
C ARG A 866 -29.85 -2.20 -1.80
N PHE A 867 -29.03 -3.11 -1.27
CA PHE A 867 -28.20 -3.96 -2.13
C PHE A 867 -28.32 -5.46 -1.87
N PHE A 868 -28.02 -6.23 -2.90
CA PHE A 868 -27.82 -7.66 -2.89
C PHE A 868 -26.41 -7.99 -3.39
N LEU A 869 -25.61 -8.65 -2.57
CA LEU A 869 -24.27 -9.11 -2.93
C LEU A 869 -24.21 -10.64 -2.90
N TYR A 870 -23.83 -11.25 -4.03
CA TYR A 870 -23.43 -12.65 -4.10
C TYR A 870 -21.89 -12.76 -4.09
N MET A 871 -21.35 -13.15 -2.94
CA MET A 871 -19.92 -13.37 -2.74
C MET A 871 -19.63 -14.87 -2.73
N ALA A 872 -18.71 -15.31 -3.60
CA ALA A 872 -18.38 -16.72 -3.77
C ALA A 872 -16.88 -17.00 -3.58
N PRO A 873 -16.40 -17.12 -2.32
CA PRO A 873 -15.03 -17.50 -2.03
C PRO A 873 -14.64 -18.84 -2.68
N THR A 874 -13.42 -18.93 -3.20
CA THR A 874 -12.90 -20.16 -3.82
C THR A 874 -12.22 -21.10 -2.81
N ILE A 875 -12.02 -20.65 -1.56
CA ILE A 875 -11.27 -21.35 -0.52
C ILE A 875 -11.70 -22.81 -0.40
N ASN A 876 -10.73 -23.72 -0.23
CA ASN A 876 -10.85 -25.19 -0.17
C ASN A 876 -11.02 -25.92 -1.50
N HIS A 877 -11.40 -25.25 -2.59
CA HIS A 877 -11.44 -25.88 -3.91
C HIS A 877 -10.04 -26.30 -4.40
N GLY A 878 -9.96 -27.37 -5.21
CA GLY A 878 -8.70 -27.79 -5.86
C GLY A 878 -8.07 -26.66 -6.70
N PRO A 879 -6.73 -26.59 -6.81
CA PRO A 879 -5.75 -27.68 -6.65
C PRO A 879 -5.25 -27.94 -5.21
N VAL A 880 -5.73 -27.16 -4.25
CA VAL A 880 -5.20 -26.96 -2.89
C VAL A 880 -5.19 -28.18 -1.98
N ARG A 881 -5.53 -29.41 -2.39
CA ARG A 881 -5.78 -30.59 -1.53
C ARG A 881 -4.76 -30.80 -0.37
N ASN A 882 -4.90 -30.02 0.70
CA ASN A 882 -3.98 -29.80 1.83
C ASN A 882 -2.63 -29.08 1.56
N ASP A 883 -2.50 -28.33 0.46
CA ASP A 883 -1.31 -27.58 0.06
C ASP A 883 -1.50 -26.06 0.25
N LEU A 884 -0.85 -25.51 1.28
CA LEU A 884 -0.90 -24.08 1.56
C LEU A 884 -0.17 -23.22 0.53
N SER A 885 0.74 -23.76 -0.28
CA SER A 885 1.47 -23.00 -1.32
C SER A 885 0.55 -22.42 -2.40
N LYS A 886 -0.68 -22.95 -2.51
CA LYS A 886 -1.72 -22.46 -3.41
C LYS A 886 -2.78 -21.58 -2.72
N THR A 887 -2.63 -21.33 -1.42
CA THR A 887 -3.51 -20.47 -0.60
C THR A 887 -2.70 -19.46 0.21
N LEU A 888 -2.60 -19.63 1.53
CA LEU A 888 -1.94 -18.66 2.41
C LEU A 888 -0.43 -18.53 2.14
N GLY A 889 0.20 -19.53 1.51
CA GLY A 889 1.60 -19.48 1.07
C GLY A 889 1.80 -18.98 -0.36
N ALA A 890 0.74 -18.63 -1.09
CA ALA A 890 0.86 -18.04 -2.43
C ALA A 890 1.16 -16.53 -2.35
N ASP A 891 1.71 -15.97 -3.43
CA ASP A 891 1.79 -14.51 -3.63
C ASP A 891 0.37 -13.95 -3.84
N ASN A 892 -0.02 -12.96 -3.04
CA ASN A 892 -1.35 -12.33 -3.04
C ASN A 892 -1.53 -11.29 -4.15
N SER A 893 -0.52 -11.08 -4.98
CA SER A 893 -0.61 -10.24 -6.18
C SER A 893 -1.24 -11.00 -7.37
N TYR A 894 -1.27 -12.33 -7.35
CA TYR A 894 -1.90 -13.11 -8.42
C TYR A 894 -3.41 -13.23 -8.22
N THR A 895 -4.17 -12.89 -9.25
CA THR A 895 -5.64 -12.82 -9.25
C THR A 895 -6.20 -13.44 -10.54
N SER A 896 -7.54 -13.56 -10.65
CA SER A 896 -8.14 -13.93 -11.95
C SER A 896 -7.99 -12.85 -13.03
N ALA A 897 -7.62 -11.62 -12.64
CA ALA A 897 -7.34 -10.52 -13.56
C ALA A 897 -5.87 -10.43 -13.98
N GLY A 898 -4.98 -11.28 -13.44
CA GLY A 898 -3.54 -11.21 -13.70
C GLY A 898 -2.74 -10.93 -12.43
N TYR A 899 -1.57 -10.32 -12.60
CA TYR A 899 -0.69 -9.85 -11.54
C TYR A 899 -0.99 -8.38 -11.20
N LEU A 900 -1.42 -8.14 -9.96
CA LEU A 900 -1.81 -6.84 -9.39
C LEU A 900 -1.02 -6.62 -8.07
N PRO A 901 0.21 -6.08 -8.13
CA PRO A 901 1.09 -5.98 -6.96
C PRO A 901 0.72 -4.89 -5.96
N ASN A 902 -0.05 -3.89 -6.39
CA ASN A 902 -0.30 -2.66 -5.62
C ASN A 902 -1.68 -2.65 -4.95
N GLU A 903 -2.34 -3.80 -4.83
CA GLU A 903 -3.64 -3.91 -4.17
C GLU A 903 -3.47 -3.78 -2.64
N ASP A 904 -4.26 -2.90 -2.02
CA ASP A 904 -4.30 -2.76 -0.57
C ASP A 904 -5.19 -3.85 0.06
N TYR A 905 -4.58 -4.65 0.95
CA TYR A 905 -5.24 -5.70 1.70
C TYR A 905 -5.17 -5.51 3.22
N SER A 906 -4.86 -4.29 3.68
CA SER A 906 -4.72 -3.91 5.10
C SER A 906 -5.98 -4.15 5.95
N PHE A 907 -7.15 -4.30 5.30
CA PHE A 907 -8.42 -4.61 5.95
C PHE A 907 -8.51 -6.05 6.52
N MET A 908 -7.50 -6.90 6.29
CA MET A 908 -7.34 -8.21 6.93
C MET A 908 -5.90 -8.39 7.45
N PRO A 909 -5.69 -9.27 8.46
CA PRO A 909 -4.34 -9.65 8.85
C PRO A 909 -3.56 -10.28 7.70
N THR A 910 -2.24 -10.13 7.72
CA THR A 910 -1.37 -10.76 6.73
C THR A 910 -1.52 -12.29 6.76
N ARG A 911 -1.33 -12.95 5.61
CA ARG A 911 -1.40 -14.43 5.52
C ARG A 911 -0.49 -15.12 6.54
N GLN A 912 0.69 -14.55 6.80
CA GLN A 912 1.62 -15.06 7.81
C GLN A 912 1.09 -14.88 9.24
N ALA A 913 0.44 -13.75 9.55
CA ALA A 913 -0.18 -13.54 10.86
C ALA A 913 -1.27 -14.59 11.13
N ILE A 914 -2.09 -14.92 10.13
CA ILE A 914 -3.13 -15.96 10.23
C ILE A 914 -2.51 -17.34 10.48
N ILE A 915 -1.45 -17.68 9.74
CA ILE A 915 -0.69 -18.93 9.96
C ILE A 915 -0.15 -19.00 11.40
N ASN A 916 0.44 -17.91 11.89
CA ASN A 916 0.99 -17.82 13.23
C ASN A 916 -0.10 -17.95 14.30
N GLU A 917 -1.25 -17.31 14.11
CA GLU A 917 -2.40 -17.40 15.01
C GLU A 917 -2.87 -18.85 15.18
N VAL A 918 -3.06 -19.56 14.07
CA VAL A 918 -3.52 -20.96 14.07
C VAL A 918 -2.49 -21.88 14.73
N ASN A 919 -1.20 -21.70 14.43
CA ASN A 919 -0.12 -22.47 15.05
C ASN A 919 -0.03 -22.20 16.56
N ASN A 920 -0.06 -20.93 16.97
CA ASN A 920 0.01 -20.53 18.38
C ASN A 920 -1.22 -20.99 19.16
N GLY A 921 -2.38 -21.07 18.51
CA GLY A 921 -3.60 -21.66 19.06
C GLY A 921 -3.57 -23.19 19.18
N GLY A 922 -2.48 -23.84 18.76
CA GLY A 922 -2.32 -25.30 18.78
C GLY A 922 -3.30 -26.03 17.85
N LYS A 923 -3.79 -25.35 16.81
CA LYS A 923 -4.78 -25.90 15.86
C LYS A 923 -4.08 -26.58 14.68
N GLU A 924 -4.83 -27.41 13.96
CA GLU A 924 -4.32 -27.97 12.71
C GLU A 924 -4.07 -26.85 11.70
N LEU A 925 -2.83 -26.70 11.23
CA LEU A 925 -2.43 -25.60 10.33
C LEU A 925 -3.32 -25.48 9.08
N ILE A 926 -3.82 -26.60 8.56
CA ILE A 926 -4.71 -26.59 7.38
C ILE A 926 -6.05 -25.86 7.63
N SER A 927 -6.43 -25.64 8.90
CA SER A 927 -7.59 -24.85 9.31
C SER A 927 -7.41 -23.33 9.17
N ALA A 928 -6.20 -22.86 8.87
CA ALA A 928 -5.93 -21.45 8.59
C ALA A 928 -6.71 -20.92 7.38
N ARG A 929 -7.16 -21.80 6.48
CA ARG A 929 -8.07 -21.46 5.38
C ARG A 929 -9.44 -21.00 5.89
N GLU A 930 -9.98 -21.69 6.90
CA GLU A 930 -11.23 -21.28 7.54
C GLU A 930 -11.06 -20.03 8.40
N THR A 931 -9.93 -19.85 9.08
CA THR A 931 -9.62 -18.59 9.80
C THR A 931 -9.47 -17.40 8.83
N TRP A 932 -8.85 -17.59 7.68
CA TRP A 932 -8.76 -16.57 6.62
C TRP A 932 -10.12 -16.16 6.06
N LEU A 933 -11.01 -17.13 5.86
CA LEU A 933 -12.40 -16.86 5.52
C LEU A 933 -13.13 -16.12 6.64
N ASP A 934 -12.88 -16.45 7.91
CA ASP A 934 -13.48 -15.74 9.06
C ASP A 934 -13.10 -14.26 9.08
N TYR A 935 -11.84 -13.92 8.81
CA TYR A 935 -11.39 -12.53 8.67
C TYR A 935 -12.04 -11.81 7.48
N SER A 936 -12.28 -12.51 6.37
CA SER A 936 -13.03 -11.96 5.25
C SER A 936 -14.47 -11.60 5.64
N VAL A 937 -15.14 -12.48 6.39
CA VAL A 937 -16.47 -12.19 6.95
C VAL A 937 -16.41 -11.04 7.95
N GLN A 938 -15.35 -10.96 8.77
CA GLN A 938 -15.14 -9.88 9.72
C GLN A 938 -14.98 -8.52 9.01
N ALA A 939 -14.19 -8.44 7.95
CA ALA A 939 -14.01 -7.21 7.17
C ALA A 939 -15.35 -6.71 6.61
N ILE A 940 -16.20 -7.61 6.11
CA ILE A 940 -17.57 -7.28 5.65
C ILE A 940 -18.40 -6.74 6.81
N VAL A 941 -18.42 -7.45 7.94
CA VAL A 941 -19.17 -7.01 9.14
C VAL A 941 -18.69 -5.63 9.62
N ASN A 942 -17.39 -5.37 9.60
CA ASN A 942 -16.79 -4.10 9.99
C ASN A 942 -17.20 -2.98 9.03
N LYS A 943 -17.16 -3.21 7.72
CA LYS A 943 -17.59 -2.23 6.71
C LYS A 943 -19.08 -1.89 6.84
N LEU A 944 -19.94 -2.90 7.02
CA LEU A 944 -21.37 -2.67 7.31
C LEU A 944 -21.61 -1.92 8.61
N THR A 945 -20.77 -2.14 9.62
CA THR A 945 -20.88 -1.46 10.92
C THR A 945 -20.42 -0.01 10.82
N THR A 946 -19.35 0.25 10.06
CA THR A 946 -18.84 1.59 9.76
C THR A 946 -19.91 2.45 9.11
N HIS A 947 -20.64 1.89 8.15
CA HIS A 947 -21.76 2.54 7.47
C HIS A 947 -23.10 2.48 8.23
N GLY A 948 -23.13 1.93 9.46
CA GLY A 948 -24.34 1.88 10.29
C GLY A 948 -25.46 0.95 9.80
N ILE A 949 -25.24 0.20 8.72
CA ILE A 949 -26.24 -0.66 8.05
C ILE A 949 -26.22 -2.13 8.49
N ARG A 950 -25.29 -2.52 9.38
CA ARG A 950 -25.11 -3.91 9.83
C ARG A 950 -26.37 -4.56 10.40
N ASN A 951 -27.12 -3.85 11.25
CA ASN A 951 -28.31 -4.40 11.89
C ASN A 951 -29.45 -4.66 10.92
N ASP A 952 -29.44 -3.97 9.78
CA ASP A 952 -30.42 -4.07 8.71
C ASP A 952 -29.86 -4.79 7.46
N THR A 953 -28.87 -5.65 7.67
CA THR A 953 -28.29 -6.51 6.64
C THR A 953 -28.46 -7.97 7.03
N LEU A 954 -29.05 -8.76 6.12
CA LEU A 954 -29.13 -10.21 6.18
C LEU A 954 -27.89 -10.83 5.54
N ILE A 955 -27.07 -11.49 6.36
CA ILE A 955 -25.94 -12.29 5.90
C ILE A 955 -26.36 -13.76 5.90
N ILE A 956 -26.25 -14.41 4.74
CA ILE A 956 -26.46 -15.86 4.55
C ILE A 956 -25.11 -16.50 4.26
N PHE A 957 -24.64 -17.35 5.16
CA PHE A 957 -23.42 -18.13 4.98
C PHE A 957 -23.75 -19.58 4.63
N THR A 958 -23.22 -20.07 3.51
CA THR A 958 -23.40 -21.45 3.05
C THR A 958 -22.21 -21.92 2.21
N SER A 959 -22.13 -23.22 1.94
CA SER A 959 -21.28 -23.80 0.87
C SER A 959 -22.13 -24.20 -0.33
N ASP A 960 -21.55 -24.31 -1.53
CA ASP A 960 -22.23 -24.82 -2.72
C ASP A 960 -22.44 -26.34 -2.66
N HIS A 961 -21.48 -27.09 -2.13
CA HIS A 961 -21.58 -28.51 -1.81
C HIS A 961 -20.41 -28.96 -0.91
N GLY A 962 -20.33 -30.25 -0.56
CA GLY A 962 -19.21 -30.81 0.18
C GLY A 962 -18.16 -31.52 -0.69
N GLU A 963 -16.87 -31.47 -0.30
CA GLU A 963 -15.77 -32.12 -1.00
C GLU A 963 -15.53 -33.57 -0.53
N LYS A 964 -15.14 -33.74 0.72
CA LYS A 964 -14.60 -34.99 1.31
C LYS A 964 -14.67 -34.95 2.83
N ASP A 965 -14.47 -36.09 3.48
CA ASP A 965 -14.40 -36.18 4.94
C ASP A 965 -13.02 -35.75 5.40
N LEU A 966 -12.95 -34.66 6.18
CA LEU A 966 -11.70 -34.13 6.69
C LEU A 966 -10.99 -35.11 7.64
N ASN A 967 -11.72 -35.93 8.40
CA ASN A 967 -11.10 -36.89 9.31
C ASN A 967 -10.33 -37.98 8.56
N SER A 968 -10.89 -38.49 7.46
CA SER A 968 -10.21 -39.47 6.60
C SER A 968 -8.92 -38.95 5.93
N THR A 969 -8.68 -37.64 5.95
CA THR A 969 -7.44 -37.05 5.38
C THR A 969 -6.27 -37.01 6.36
N ARG A 970 -6.49 -37.31 7.65
CA ARG A 970 -5.43 -37.35 8.65
C ARG A 970 -4.54 -38.57 8.44
N SER A 971 -3.24 -38.40 8.70
CA SER A 971 -2.25 -39.48 8.58
C SER A 971 -2.68 -40.71 9.39
N GLY A 972 -2.67 -41.87 8.75
CA GLY A 972 -3.04 -43.15 9.37
C GLY A 972 -4.54 -43.47 9.45
N GLN A 973 -5.44 -42.63 8.91
CA GLN A 973 -6.91 -42.85 8.96
C GLN A 973 -7.50 -43.65 7.79
N GLY A 974 -6.66 -44.22 6.92
CA GLY A 974 -7.11 -45.03 5.77
C GLY A 974 -7.35 -44.18 4.50
N PRO A 975 -8.13 -44.69 3.52
CA PRO A 975 -8.36 -43.98 2.27
C PRO A 975 -9.28 -42.76 2.47
N VAL A 976 -8.98 -41.68 1.74
CA VAL A 976 -9.82 -40.47 1.72
C VAL A 976 -11.23 -40.81 1.24
N VAL A 977 -12.24 -40.45 2.03
CA VAL A 977 -13.65 -40.63 1.68
C VAL A 977 -14.18 -39.37 0.99
N TRP A 978 -14.62 -39.51 -0.26
CA TRP A 978 -15.09 -38.40 -1.08
C TRP A 978 -16.61 -38.19 -1.00
N GLY A 979 -17.02 -36.92 -0.97
CA GLY A 979 -18.41 -36.47 -1.03
C GLY A 979 -18.78 -35.84 -2.38
N LYS A 980 -17.89 -35.02 -2.95
CA LYS A 980 -18.07 -34.36 -4.26
C LYS A 980 -18.41 -35.38 -5.33
N SER A 981 -19.34 -35.01 -6.21
CA SER A 981 -19.88 -35.90 -7.26
C SER A 981 -20.61 -37.16 -6.75
N SER A 982 -20.99 -37.20 -5.46
CA SER A 982 -21.82 -38.25 -4.89
C SER A 982 -23.09 -37.67 -4.26
N LEU A 983 -24.18 -38.44 -4.20
CA LEU A 983 -25.41 -38.03 -3.48
C LEU A 983 -25.42 -38.53 -2.02
N TYR A 984 -24.24 -38.81 -1.46
CA TYR A 984 -24.09 -39.07 -0.03
C TYR A 984 -24.15 -37.76 0.76
N ASP A 985 -24.39 -37.85 2.07
CA ASP A 985 -24.57 -36.63 2.91
C ASP A 985 -23.30 -35.79 2.93
N LEU A 986 -22.14 -36.40 2.80
CA LEU A 986 -20.85 -35.71 2.69
C LEU A 986 -20.75 -34.81 1.44
N GLY A 987 -21.47 -35.12 0.36
CA GLY A 987 -21.55 -34.26 -0.82
C GLY A 987 -22.71 -33.28 -0.75
N MET A 988 -23.85 -33.70 -0.19
CA MET A 988 -25.09 -32.92 -0.19
C MET A 988 -25.20 -31.94 0.98
N ARG A 989 -24.84 -32.33 2.20
CA ARG A 989 -25.04 -31.51 3.40
C ARG A 989 -24.05 -30.36 3.39
N VAL A 990 -24.54 -29.16 3.67
CA VAL A 990 -23.76 -27.91 3.68
C VAL A 990 -24.00 -27.15 4.98
N PRO A 991 -23.04 -26.33 5.46
CA PRO A 991 -23.33 -25.34 6.47
C PRO A 991 -24.40 -24.37 5.91
N LEU A 992 -25.36 -23.95 6.74
CA LEU A 992 -26.27 -22.86 6.41
C LEU A 992 -26.61 -22.06 7.66
N VAL A 993 -26.27 -20.78 7.61
CA VAL A 993 -26.49 -19.81 8.69
C VAL A 993 -27.12 -18.56 8.10
N MET A 994 -28.16 -18.05 8.73
CA MET A 994 -28.74 -16.74 8.43
C MET A 994 -28.53 -15.84 9.65
N ASN A 995 -27.98 -14.65 9.45
CA ASN A 995 -27.84 -13.65 10.50
C ASN A 995 -28.40 -12.31 10.03
N TRP A 996 -29.43 -11.84 10.72
CA TRP A 996 -30.07 -10.54 10.49
C TRP A 996 -30.57 -10.02 11.84
N PRO A 997 -29.79 -9.15 12.52
CA PRO A 997 -30.04 -8.75 13.90
C PRO A 997 -31.45 -8.19 14.12
N ASN A 998 -31.96 -7.39 13.18
CA ASN A 998 -33.28 -6.76 13.33
C ASN A 998 -34.45 -7.60 12.83
N GLY A 999 -34.24 -8.67 12.07
CA GLY A 999 -35.35 -9.38 11.41
C GLY A 999 -35.50 -10.86 11.75
N ILE A 1000 -34.50 -11.52 12.35
CA ILE A 1000 -34.67 -12.88 12.85
C ILE A 1000 -35.36 -12.87 14.20
N THR A 1001 -36.52 -13.53 14.29
CA THR A 1001 -37.19 -13.75 15.57
C THR A 1001 -36.50 -14.88 16.34
N SER A 1002 -36.23 -14.63 17.63
CA SER A 1002 -35.52 -15.55 18.54
C SER A 1002 -34.15 -15.99 17.99
N PRO A 1003 -33.19 -15.07 17.84
CA PRO A 1003 -31.83 -15.39 17.39
C PRO A 1003 -31.11 -16.33 18.36
N GLY A 1004 -30.06 -17.00 17.87
CA GLY A 1004 -29.27 -18.00 18.61
C GLY A 1004 -29.89 -19.40 18.63
N ARG A 1005 -30.85 -19.68 17.75
CA ARG A 1005 -31.52 -21.00 17.68
C ARG A 1005 -31.11 -21.81 16.45
N SER A 1006 -31.38 -23.11 16.54
CA SER A 1006 -31.21 -24.06 15.44
C SER A 1006 -32.56 -24.53 14.87
N TYR A 1007 -32.59 -24.82 13.58
CA TYR A 1007 -33.69 -25.46 12.87
C TYR A 1007 -33.21 -26.79 12.29
N ASP A 1008 -33.84 -27.88 12.73
CA ASP A 1008 -33.39 -29.26 12.47
C ASP A 1008 -34.26 -30.03 11.46
N GLU A 1009 -35.10 -29.31 10.72
CA GLU A 1009 -35.80 -29.88 9.57
C GLU A 1009 -35.00 -29.65 8.29
N ILE A 1010 -35.35 -30.44 7.28
CA ILE A 1010 -34.64 -30.45 6.00
C ILE A 1010 -34.87 -29.17 5.18
N VAL A 1011 -33.79 -28.64 4.62
CA VAL A 1011 -33.78 -27.41 3.79
C VAL A 1011 -32.91 -27.65 2.56
N SER A 1012 -33.27 -27.06 1.42
CA SER A 1012 -32.47 -27.07 0.20
C SER A 1012 -32.01 -25.67 -0.20
N HIS A 1013 -30.90 -25.55 -0.93
CA HIS A 1013 -30.52 -24.29 -1.58
C HIS A 1013 -31.59 -23.68 -2.47
N VAL A 1014 -32.45 -24.50 -3.11
CA VAL A 1014 -33.55 -23.95 -3.91
C VAL A 1014 -34.50 -23.09 -3.06
N ASP A 1015 -34.51 -23.23 -1.73
CA ASP A 1015 -35.38 -22.49 -0.82
C ASP A 1015 -34.93 -21.04 -0.59
N ILE A 1016 -33.67 -20.72 -0.92
CA ILE A 1016 -33.10 -19.40 -0.64
C ILE A 1016 -33.76 -18.31 -1.48
N ALA A 1017 -33.85 -18.47 -2.80
CA ALA A 1017 -34.47 -17.44 -3.65
C ALA A 1017 -35.93 -17.12 -3.28
N PRO A 1018 -36.87 -18.08 -3.15
CA PRO A 1018 -38.25 -17.75 -2.75
C PRO A 1018 -38.34 -17.20 -1.32
N THR A 1019 -37.38 -17.49 -0.44
CA THR A 1019 -37.28 -16.83 0.86
C THR A 1019 -36.95 -15.36 0.71
N LEU A 1020 -35.91 -15.03 -0.06
CA LEU A 1020 -35.48 -13.65 -0.29
C LEU A 1020 -36.57 -12.84 -1.02
N LEU A 1021 -37.16 -13.40 -2.07
CA LEU A 1021 -38.26 -12.74 -2.80
C LEU A 1021 -39.51 -12.54 -1.91
N ALA A 1022 -39.73 -13.38 -0.90
CA ALA A 1022 -40.80 -13.15 0.07
C ALA A 1022 -40.45 -12.03 1.06
N LEU A 1023 -39.20 -11.96 1.53
CA LEU A 1023 -38.73 -10.89 2.41
C LEU A 1023 -38.75 -9.51 1.73
N THR A 1024 -38.52 -9.46 0.42
CA THR A 1024 -38.44 -8.21 -0.34
C THR A 1024 -39.73 -7.81 -1.05
N GLY A 1025 -40.83 -8.55 -0.80
CA GLY A 1025 -42.11 -8.30 -1.47
C GLY A 1025 -42.14 -8.67 -2.96
N ALA A 1026 -41.06 -9.27 -3.49
CA ALA A 1026 -40.83 -9.61 -4.88
C ALA A 1026 -41.29 -11.03 -5.28
N SER A 1027 -42.18 -11.66 -4.51
CA SER A 1027 -42.60 -13.07 -4.71
C SER A 1027 -43.31 -13.34 -6.05
N SER A 1028 -43.77 -12.29 -6.74
CA SER A 1028 -44.45 -12.40 -8.03
C SER A 1028 -43.54 -12.27 -9.24
N LEU A 1029 -42.25 -11.94 -9.05
CA LEU A 1029 -41.31 -11.74 -10.16
C LEU A 1029 -40.92 -13.02 -10.93
N PRO A 1030 -40.81 -14.21 -10.30
CA PRO A 1030 -40.57 -15.43 -11.04
C PRO A 1030 -41.72 -15.71 -12.02
N THR A 1031 -41.41 -15.72 -13.32
CA THR A 1031 -42.36 -16.06 -14.39
C THR A 1031 -42.31 -17.55 -14.76
N ARG A 1032 -41.28 -18.25 -14.28
CA ARG A 1032 -41.08 -19.68 -14.43
C ARG A 1032 -41.28 -20.41 -13.11
N LEU A 1033 -41.57 -21.71 -13.20
CA LEU A 1033 -41.64 -22.58 -12.03
C LEU A 1033 -40.32 -22.53 -11.24
N VAL A 1034 -40.45 -22.28 -9.93
CA VAL A 1034 -39.40 -22.45 -8.93
C VAL A 1034 -39.71 -23.68 -8.08
N ASP A 1035 -38.68 -24.43 -7.69
CA ASP A 1035 -38.76 -25.67 -6.91
C ASP A 1035 -38.69 -25.43 -5.39
N GLY A 1036 -38.20 -24.24 -4.98
CA GLY A 1036 -38.03 -23.90 -3.58
C GLY A 1036 -39.32 -23.56 -2.84
N VAL A 1037 -39.23 -23.59 -1.52
CA VAL A 1037 -40.28 -23.08 -0.62
C VAL A 1037 -39.69 -22.01 0.29
N SER A 1038 -40.50 -21.01 0.63
CA SER A 1038 -40.04 -19.90 1.47
C SER A 1038 -39.80 -20.33 2.93
N LEU A 1039 -38.68 -19.88 3.50
CA LEU A 1039 -38.30 -20.06 4.90
C LEU A 1039 -38.72 -18.88 5.80
N VAL A 1040 -39.51 -17.92 5.29
CA VAL A 1040 -39.94 -16.74 6.06
C VAL A 1040 -40.68 -17.13 7.34
N SER A 1041 -41.50 -18.18 7.32
CA SER A 1041 -42.14 -18.70 8.54
C SER A 1041 -41.12 -19.13 9.59
N ILE A 1042 -39.98 -19.67 9.15
CA ILE A 1042 -38.89 -20.07 10.02
C ILE A 1042 -38.17 -18.84 10.53
N ILE A 1043 -37.83 -17.86 9.69
CA ILE A 1043 -37.23 -16.58 10.12
C ILE A 1043 -38.07 -15.89 11.21
N ASN A 1044 -39.40 -15.96 11.09
CA ASN A 1044 -40.38 -15.44 12.05
C ASN A 1044 -40.62 -16.32 13.29
N GLY A 1045 -39.70 -17.24 13.60
CA GLY A 1045 -39.74 -18.05 14.83
C GLY A 1045 -40.48 -19.38 14.71
N GLY A 1046 -41.00 -19.74 13.54
CA GLY A 1046 -41.59 -21.05 13.28
C GLY A 1046 -40.56 -22.18 13.36
N SER A 1047 -41.03 -23.36 13.76
CA SER A 1047 -40.24 -24.60 13.87
C SER A 1047 -40.82 -25.76 13.07
N THR A 1048 -41.96 -25.56 12.40
CA THR A 1048 -42.62 -26.59 11.59
C THR A 1048 -41.86 -26.83 10.29
N ALA A 1049 -41.71 -28.10 9.91
CA ALA A 1049 -41.10 -28.50 8.64
C ALA A 1049 -41.83 -27.84 7.45
N VAL A 1050 -41.08 -27.10 6.62
CA VAL A 1050 -41.60 -26.48 5.38
C VAL A 1050 -41.71 -27.46 4.20
N ARG A 1051 -41.11 -28.65 4.33
CA ARG A 1051 -41.13 -29.73 3.33
C ARG A 1051 -40.88 -31.10 3.97
N GLN A 1052 -41.22 -32.16 3.25
CA GLN A 1052 -41.09 -33.55 3.71
C GLN A 1052 -39.94 -34.31 3.03
N ASP A 1053 -39.48 -33.81 1.89
CA ASP A 1053 -38.39 -34.40 1.12
C ASP A 1053 -37.55 -33.34 0.38
N LEU A 1054 -36.34 -33.76 -0.02
CA LEU A 1054 -35.39 -33.04 -0.86
C LEU A 1054 -35.11 -33.86 -2.10
N PHE A 1055 -34.95 -33.19 -3.24
CA PHE A 1055 -34.44 -33.78 -4.46
C PHE A 1055 -33.02 -33.28 -4.72
N ALA A 1056 -32.13 -34.17 -5.19
CA ALA A 1056 -30.79 -33.80 -5.62
C ALA A 1056 -30.31 -34.63 -6.81
N GLU A 1057 -29.41 -34.05 -7.59
CA GLU A 1057 -28.93 -34.68 -8.82
C GLU A 1057 -27.46 -34.39 -9.13
N VAL A 1058 -26.78 -35.40 -9.65
CA VAL A 1058 -25.40 -35.27 -10.16
C VAL A 1058 -25.12 -36.38 -11.15
N GLY A 1059 -24.52 -36.05 -12.29
CA GLY A 1059 -24.33 -36.96 -13.41
C GLY A 1059 -25.62 -37.68 -13.78
N TYR A 1060 -25.57 -39.01 -13.75
CA TYR A 1060 -26.70 -39.90 -13.98
C TYR A 1060 -27.46 -40.31 -12.70
N ALA A 1061 -27.00 -39.83 -11.55
CA ALA A 1061 -27.59 -40.13 -10.25
C ALA A 1061 -28.69 -39.12 -9.89
N ARG A 1062 -29.77 -39.62 -9.29
CA ARG A 1062 -30.82 -38.83 -8.66
C ARG A 1062 -31.05 -39.35 -7.24
N ALA A 1063 -31.39 -38.46 -6.32
CA ALA A 1063 -31.70 -38.81 -4.96
C ALA A 1063 -32.97 -38.11 -4.48
N VAL A 1064 -33.73 -38.83 -3.64
CA VAL A 1064 -34.78 -38.24 -2.80
C VAL A 1064 -34.41 -38.52 -1.35
N ARG A 1065 -34.39 -37.47 -0.53
CA ARG A 1065 -34.04 -37.52 0.89
C ARG A 1065 -35.19 -36.97 1.73
N THR A 1066 -35.78 -37.83 2.55
CA THR A 1066 -36.61 -37.41 3.70
C THR A 1066 -35.70 -37.14 4.91
N LYS A 1067 -36.27 -36.68 6.03
CA LYS A 1067 -35.50 -36.48 7.27
C LYS A 1067 -34.68 -37.71 7.68
N ASP A 1068 -35.28 -38.90 7.56
CA ASP A 1068 -34.73 -40.12 8.15
C ASP A 1068 -34.28 -41.16 7.11
N ARG A 1069 -34.54 -40.94 5.83
CA ARG A 1069 -34.29 -41.91 4.75
C ARG A 1069 -33.84 -41.23 3.48
N LYS A 1070 -32.94 -41.90 2.75
CA LYS A 1070 -32.49 -41.46 1.43
C LYS A 1070 -32.52 -42.61 0.43
N TYR A 1071 -33.08 -42.35 -0.74
CA TYR A 1071 -33.05 -43.25 -1.90
C TYR A 1071 -32.17 -42.62 -2.97
N ILE A 1072 -31.18 -43.37 -3.47
CA ILE A 1072 -30.28 -42.97 -4.55
C ILE A 1072 -30.45 -43.95 -5.70
N ALA A 1073 -30.70 -43.44 -6.89
CA ALA A 1073 -30.76 -44.22 -8.11
C ALA A 1073 -29.76 -43.68 -9.14
N VAL A 1074 -28.96 -44.56 -9.72
CA VAL A 1074 -28.11 -44.27 -10.88
C VAL A 1074 -28.71 -44.98 -12.07
N ARG A 1075 -29.06 -44.24 -13.12
CA ARG A 1075 -29.66 -44.80 -14.34
C ARG A 1075 -28.78 -44.42 -15.51
N TYR A 1076 -28.34 -45.37 -16.32
CA TYR A 1076 -27.58 -45.08 -17.53
C TYR A 1076 -28.47 -45.23 -18.77
N THR A 1077 -28.10 -44.58 -19.86
CA THR A 1077 -28.70 -44.88 -21.17
C THR A 1077 -28.24 -46.26 -21.65
N PRO A 1078 -29.00 -46.96 -22.53
CA PRO A 1078 -28.59 -48.26 -23.06
C PRO A 1078 -27.20 -48.25 -23.73
N SER A 1079 -26.83 -47.13 -24.38
CA SER A 1079 -25.51 -46.96 -24.96
C SER A 1079 -24.40 -46.92 -23.90
N VAL A 1080 -24.61 -46.18 -22.80
CA VAL A 1080 -23.65 -46.13 -21.68
C VAL A 1080 -23.57 -47.47 -20.97
N TYR A 1081 -24.70 -48.18 -20.77
CA TYR A 1081 -24.67 -49.55 -20.25
C TYR A 1081 -23.82 -50.48 -21.13
N THR A 1082 -23.95 -50.36 -22.46
CA THR A 1082 -23.15 -51.15 -23.41
C THR A 1082 -21.66 -50.83 -23.29
N GLN A 1083 -21.29 -49.56 -23.10
CA GLN A 1083 -19.90 -49.15 -22.88
C GLN A 1083 -19.33 -49.68 -21.57
N ILE A 1084 -20.10 -49.61 -20.46
CA ILE A 1084 -19.68 -50.13 -19.15
C ILE A 1084 -19.53 -51.65 -19.17
N SER A 1085 -20.33 -52.36 -19.97
CA SER A 1085 -20.28 -53.82 -20.07
C SER A 1085 -19.09 -54.37 -20.88
N ARG A 1086 -18.39 -53.51 -21.62
CA ARG A 1086 -17.16 -53.84 -22.35
C ARG A 1086 -15.95 -53.53 -21.50
#